data_AF-A0A923V1Q2-F1
#
_entry.id   AF-A0A923V1Q2-F1
#
_cell.length_a   1.000
_cell.length_b   1.000
_cell.length_c   1.000
_cell.angle_alpha   90.00
_cell.angle_beta   90.00
_cell.angle_gamma   90.00
#
_symmetry.space_group_name_H-M   'P 1'
#
loop_
_entity.id
_entity.type
_entity.pdbx_description
1 polymer ?
#
loop_
_entity_poly.entity_id
_entity_poly.type
_entity_poly.pdbx_seq_one_letter_code
_entity_poly.pdbx_strand_id
1 'polypeptide(L)'
;MKKIIQSLLVLLLIASTALAQDRTISGTVTAKGDGLPIPGVSVKIKGTNVATQTGADGKFSLKLPTNSKSLVISYIGFLSQDLPISSRNSYDVSLITDSKQLSEVIVTAFGLERKRNQVAYAAQQVSGAEVSDNRSTNVLGSLSGKISGLEIKQNNALGASTNVILRGVKSITGNNQALFVVDGVPVDNSNTNRGGQSQGGGGYDYGSPASDINPDNIESVTVLKGAAASALYGSRGSNGVILITTKKGTSGLGITVNTGLSVGMLDKSTFVTYQHEYGGGYGAYYENRDVPKGSANYRRFFYRDINSDGKKDYVFPSSEDASYGARFDPSLLVYQWDAFEKTSPNFKKPTPWVAAANDPTTFFESPVSNNQNILLTGGGDNGTFKLGFDRSNDQGILPNSKLNKNIINFGGTYKVTKQLTAGANVNYYNINGSGRGGTGYDGASGRNVLTNFREWWQVNTDIKGQKDAYYRTGRKNATWNYADPTDLTPIYWDNPYFVRFTNVETDTRNRYLGNVSLNYKPLDWLNITGRVSLDSYATLQQERKSVGSVGVPYFSRFNQSVSETNYDLLANIDKNISEDFNLKALLGTNIRKQTNNSVSAVTNGGLIVEGIYALSNSVNTPNAPVEFEGKREVDGVFAGATLSYKTYLTLDGTIRRDASSTLPKGNNVYYYPSISLGFVFSELLKNQSWLSYGKLRANYAQVGSDAGYYNITDTYSITAPFGPAAQFAVRDTKNNPNLKPERTGSYEVGLEMSFLKNRIGFDATYFKTNTVNQILAVPLSTATGYSFKYLNSGTVENKGFEVSMNGIPLRTKDFSWKINANWSRLRSKVTELFKDDTGQQAQNLQLASFQGGITANAALGQPFGILRGTDFIYDNQGRKVIDASGFYEKTGTSNNNIGNPNANWIGGINNSFTYKNLSLSFLVDVRHGGDVFSTDLYYGLATGLYPETAGLNELGNPSRDPVSAGGGILNKGVTEDGKPNTVRISNSNYGNLGYSINPDKAFIYDASYVKLREAVLNYSLPKSFIAKLNPVKAVDVSLVGRNLWIIHKNLPYSDPEEGLSSGNIQGYQVGAQPTTRTIGFNLKFKF
;
A
#
# COMPACT_ATOMS: atom_id res chain seq x y z
N MET A 1 46.51 -80.17 9.75
CA MET A 1 45.28 -79.63 10.38
C MET A 1 44.97 -78.17 10.04
N LYS A 2 45.95 -77.27 9.79
CA LYS A 2 45.67 -75.86 9.41
C LYS A 2 44.98 -75.64 8.04
N LYS A 3 45.19 -76.51 7.04
CA LYS A 3 44.61 -76.36 5.69
C LYS A 3 43.13 -76.79 5.57
N ILE A 4 42.65 -77.67 6.45
CA ILE A 4 41.24 -78.13 6.45
C ILE A 4 40.33 -77.11 7.13
N ILE A 5 40.80 -76.44 8.20
CA ILE A 5 40.04 -75.39 8.88
C ILE A 5 39.90 -74.13 8.00
N GLN A 6 40.92 -73.77 7.22
CA GLN A 6 40.82 -72.67 6.25
C GLN A 6 39.88 -72.98 5.08
N SER A 7 39.80 -74.25 4.65
CA SER A 7 38.88 -74.66 3.59
C SER A 7 37.43 -74.70 4.08
N LEU A 8 37.19 -75.09 5.35
CA LEU A 8 35.85 -75.03 5.96
C LEU A 8 35.39 -73.59 6.23
N LEU A 9 36.29 -72.67 6.60
CA LEU A 9 35.93 -71.26 6.81
C LEU A 9 35.57 -70.57 5.49
N VAL A 10 36.26 -70.90 4.39
CA VAL A 10 35.95 -70.36 3.05
C VAL A 10 34.63 -70.95 2.52
N LEU A 11 34.32 -72.23 2.77
CA LEU A 11 33.01 -72.78 2.41
C LEU A 11 31.84 -72.22 3.24
N LEU A 12 32.04 -71.90 4.52
CA LEU A 12 31.03 -71.25 5.37
C LEU A 12 30.83 -69.74 5.03
N LEU A 13 31.87 -69.07 4.54
CA LEU A 13 31.78 -67.69 4.02
C LEU A 13 31.13 -67.62 2.62
N ILE A 14 31.21 -68.69 1.83
CA ILE A 14 30.52 -68.76 0.52
C ILE A 14 29.04 -69.17 0.72
N ALA A 15 28.73 -70.03 1.71
CA ALA A 15 27.35 -70.45 2.01
C ALA A 15 26.47 -69.35 2.63
N SER A 16 27.06 -68.28 3.19
CA SER A 16 26.32 -67.13 3.75
C SER A 16 26.00 -66.03 2.73
N THR A 17 26.47 -66.14 1.48
CA THR A 17 26.16 -65.18 0.40
C THR A 17 24.92 -65.55 -0.43
N ALA A 18 24.25 -66.68 -0.13
CA ALA A 18 23.11 -67.16 -0.90
C ALA A 18 21.71 -66.79 -0.34
N LEU A 19 21.62 -65.97 0.72
CA LEU A 19 20.34 -65.52 1.32
C LEU A 19 20.07 -64.01 1.21
N ALA A 20 20.57 -63.36 0.16
CA ALA A 20 20.14 -62.01 -0.20
C ALA A 20 20.06 -61.87 -1.73
N GLN A 21 19.02 -62.44 -2.35
CA GLN A 21 18.64 -62.03 -3.69
C GLN A 21 17.92 -60.69 -3.59
N ASP A 22 18.65 -59.59 -3.82
CA ASP A 22 18.06 -58.27 -4.03
C ASP A 22 17.16 -58.32 -5.26
N ARG A 23 15.86 -58.47 -5.02
CA ARG A 23 14.86 -58.49 -6.08
C ARG A 23 14.73 -57.11 -6.69
N THR A 24 15.09 -56.97 -7.96
CA THR A 24 14.93 -55.70 -8.70
C THR A 24 13.58 -55.67 -9.40
N ILE A 25 12.83 -54.60 -9.21
CA ILE A 25 11.58 -54.32 -9.96
C ILE A 25 11.80 -53.18 -10.94
N SER A 26 11.11 -53.23 -12.07
CA SER A 26 11.14 -52.20 -13.11
C SER A 26 9.72 -51.84 -13.54
N GLY A 27 9.55 -50.78 -14.31
CA GLY A 27 8.22 -50.38 -14.79
C GLY A 27 8.20 -49.04 -15.49
N THR A 28 7.07 -48.69 -16.10
CA THR A 28 6.87 -47.41 -16.78
C THR A 28 5.76 -46.60 -16.12
N VAL A 29 5.98 -45.31 -15.89
CA VAL A 29 4.93 -44.39 -15.41
C VAL A 29 4.46 -43.49 -16.53
N THR A 30 3.14 -43.50 -16.77
CA THR A 30 2.45 -42.70 -17.79
C THR A 30 1.39 -41.80 -17.17
N ALA A 31 0.99 -40.75 -17.86
CA ALA A 31 -0.15 -39.93 -17.48
C ALA A 31 -1.45 -40.57 -17.99
N LYS A 32 -2.43 -40.79 -17.11
CA LYS A 32 -3.72 -41.42 -17.48
C LYS A 32 -4.52 -40.57 -18.50
N GLY A 33 -4.27 -39.26 -18.57
CA GLY A 33 -5.03 -38.33 -19.39
C GLY A 33 -4.64 -38.28 -20.87
N ASP A 34 -3.36 -38.45 -21.19
CA ASP A 34 -2.82 -38.37 -22.56
C ASP A 34 -1.94 -39.57 -22.94
N GLY A 35 -1.69 -40.51 -22.02
CA GLY A 35 -0.88 -41.70 -22.24
C GLY A 35 0.62 -41.44 -22.33
N LEU A 36 1.09 -40.20 -22.14
CA LEU A 36 2.50 -39.86 -22.31
C LEU A 36 3.34 -40.35 -21.11
N PRO A 37 4.58 -40.82 -21.35
CA PRO A 37 5.50 -41.19 -20.29
C PRO A 37 5.88 -39.97 -19.45
N ILE A 38 5.93 -40.15 -18.13
CA ILE A 38 6.21 -39.07 -17.19
C ILE A 38 7.65 -39.21 -16.66
N PRO A 39 8.57 -38.29 -17.01
CA PRO A 39 9.94 -38.31 -16.48
C PRO A 39 10.04 -37.66 -15.09
N GLY A 40 10.89 -38.23 -14.23
CA GLY A 40 11.16 -37.71 -12.88
C GLY A 40 10.11 -38.05 -11.82
N VAL A 41 9.25 -39.05 -12.06
CA VAL A 41 8.31 -39.58 -11.07
C VAL A 41 9.10 -40.26 -9.95
N SER A 42 8.82 -39.91 -8.70
CA SER A 42 9.43 -40.57 -7.55
C SER A 42 8.72 -41.89 -7.29
N VAL A 43 9.48 -42.99 -7.31
CA VAL A 43 9.02 -44.34 -6.94
C VAL A 43 9.77 -44.75 -5.67
N LYS A 44 9.06 -44.80 -4.55
CA LYS A 44 9.65 -44.99 -3.22
C LYS A 44 9.04 -46.18 -2.49
N ILE A 45 9.83 -46.93 -1.72
CA ILE A 45 9.29 -47.98 -0.85
C ILE A 45 8.68 -47.34 0.40
N LYS A 46 7.41 -47.64 0.68
CA LYS A 46 6.65 -47.03 1.79
C LYS A 46 7.33 -47.32 3.13
N GLY A 47 7.61 -46.27 3.90
CA GLY A 47 8.24 -46.38 5.22
C GLY A 47 9.77 -46.49 5.24
N THR A 48 10.45 -46.41 4.08
CA THR A 48 11.93 -46.45 3.99
C THR A 48 12.48 -45.23 3.24
N ASN A 49 13.80 -45.08 3.13
CA ASN A 49 14.43 -44.06 2.28
C ASN A 49 14.86 -44.58 0.89
N VAL A 50 14.54 -45.84 0.56
CA VAL A 50 14.88 -46.47 -0.72
C VAL A 50 13.91 -45.98 -1.80
N ALA A 51 14.42 -45.25 -2.78
CA ALA A 51 13.64 -44.67 -3.86
C ALA A 51 14.45 -44.59 -5.17
N THR A 52 13.73 -44.49 -6.29
CA THR A 52 14.28 -44.21 -7.62
C THR A 52 13.42 -43.15 -8.30
N GLN A 53 13.83 -42.69 -9.47
CA GLN A 53 13.02 -41.81 -10.32
C GLN A 53 12.89 -42.37 -11.72
N THR A 54 11.80 -42.05 -12.41
CA THR A 54 11.65 -42.40 -13.81
C THR A 54 12.57 -41.59 -14.72
N GLY A 55 13.12 -42.24 -15.75
CA GLY A 55 13.92 -41.62 -16.81
C GLY A 55 13.09 -40.83 -17.82
N ALA A 56 13.74 -40.34 -18.89
CA ALA A 56 13.11 -39.51 -19.93
C ALA A 56 11.97 -40.22 -20.69
N ASP A 57 12.00 -41.55 -20.72
CA ASP A 57 11.03 -42.46 -21.33
C ASP A 57 9.97 -42.97 -20.32
N GLY A 58 9.96 -42.42 -19.10
CA GLY A 58 9.02 -42.82 -18.05
C GLY A 58 9.37 -44.12 -17.34
N LYS A 59 10.50 -44.78 -17.67
CA LYS A 59 10.88 -46.06 -17.05
C LYS A 59 11.65 -45.88 -15.74
N PHE A 60 11.46 -46.80 -14.79
CA PHE A 60 12.23 -46.87 -13.55
C PHE A 60 12.75 -48.28 -13.27
N SER A 61 13.77 -48.37 -12.42
CA SER A 61 14.29 -49.61 -11.84
C SER A 61 14.67 -49.39 -10.38
N LEU A 62 14.25 -50.29 -9.49
CA LEU A 62 14.39 -50.18 -8.04
C LEU A 62 14.72 -51.54 -7.41
N LYS A 63 15.79 -51.60 -6.62
CA LYS A 63 16.13 -52.78 -5.81
C LYS A 63 15.28 -52.82 -4.54
N LEU A 64 14.65 -53.97 -4.27
CA LEU A 64 13.79 -54.17 -3.10
C LEU A 64 14.55 -54.85 -1.96
N PRO A 65 14.62 -54.23 -0.77
CA PRO A 65 14.99 -54.93 0.46
C PRO A 65 13.94 -55.98 0.86
N THR A 66 14.39 -57.05 1.53
CA THR A 66 13.53 -58.12 2.06
C THR A 66 12.43 -57.54 2.96
N ASN A 67 11.16 -57.97 2.76
CA ASN A 67 9.94 -57.50 3.46
C ASN A 67 9.31 -56.16 3.00
N SER A 68 9.69 -55.63 1.83
CA SER A 68 9.02 -54.45 1.24
C SER A 68 7.55 -54.75 0.88
N LYS A 69 6.58 -54.03 1.47
CA LYS A 69 5.14 -54.31 1.29
C LYS A 69 4.43 -53.46 0.22
N SER A 70 4.88 -52.22 -0.03
CA SER A 70 4.25 -51.32 -1.01
C SER A 70 5.19 -50.23 -1.51
N LEU A 71 4.91 -49.73 -2.71
CA LEU A 71 5.51 -48.56 -3.33
C LEU A 71 4.58 -47.36 -3.19
N VAL A 72 5.16 -46.18 -3.01
CA VAL A 72 4.51 -44.89 -3.14
C VAL A 72 5.05 -44.25 -4.41
N ILE A 73 4.16 -44.01 -5.36
CA ILE A 73 4.50 -43.35 -6.63
C ILE A 73 3.91 -41.95 -6.61
N SER A 74 4.78 -40.95 -6.73
CA SER A 74 4.38 -39.56 -6.58
C SER A 74 5.07 -38.66 -7.61
N TYR A 75 4.31 -37.73 -8.16
CA TYR A 75 4.80 -36.72 -9.08
C TYR A 75 3.99 -35.44 -8.96
N ILE A 76 4.66 -34.30 -9.03
CA ILE A 76 4.01 -32.99 -8.85
C ILE A 76 2.98 -32.79 -9.97
N GLY A 77 1.71 -32.57 -9.60
CA GLY A 77 0.61 -32.44 -10.56
C GLY A 77 -0.21 -33.70 -10.78
N PHE A 78 0.08 -34.79 -10.05
CA PHE A 78 -0.62 -36.06 -10.13
C PHE A 78 -0.95 -36.58 -8.72
N LEU A 79 -2.04 -37.33 -8.59
CA LEU A 79 -2.40 -37.97 -7.32
C LEU A 79 -1.37 -39.05 -7.00
N SER A 80 -0.80 -39.01 -5.78
CA SER A 80 0.09 -40.07 -5.30
C SER A 80 -0.66 -41.40 -5.22
N GLN A 81 -0.02 -42.47 -5.68
CA GLN A 81 -0.62 -43.80 -5.72
C GLN A 81 0.23 -44.79 -4.91
N ASP A 82 -0.43 -45.48 -3.97
CA ASP A 82 0.16 -46.60 -3.24
C ASP A 82 -0.08 -47.90 -4.03
N LEU A 83 0.99 -48.64 -4.29
CA LEU A 83 0.98 -49.89 -5.04
C LEU A 83 1.52 -51.03 -4.18
N PRO A 84 0.74 -52.09 -3.89
CA PRO A 84 1.26 -53.24 -3.17
C PRO A 84 2.31 -53.98 -4.01
N ILE A 85 3.42 -54.36 -3.36
CA ILE A 85 4.46 -55.16 -4.00
C ILE A 85 4.00 -56.62 -4.01
N SER A 86 3.82 -57.18 -5.21
CA SER A 86 3.39 -58.56 -5.46
C SER A 86 4.56 -59.43 -5.96
N SER A 87 4.31 -60.68 -6.38
CA SER A 87 5.33 -61.57 -6.98
C SER A 87 5.79 -61.16 -8.40
N ARG A 88 5.27 -60.06 -8.97
CA ARG A 88 5.61 -59.56 -10.31
C ARG A 88 6.80 -58.59 -10.30
N ASN A 89 7.67 -58.66 -11.32
CA ASN A 89 8.89 -57.84 -11.44
C ASN A 89 8.73 -56.58 -12.33
N SER A 90 7.57 -56.41 -12.97
CA SER A 90 7.22 -55.23 -13.79
C SER A 90 5.96 -54.54 -13.27
N TYR A 91 5.96 -53.20 -13.19
CA TYR A 91 4.85 -52.37 -12.73
C TYR A 91 4.64 -51.16 -13.67
N ASP A 92 3.67 -51.26 -14.58
CA ASP A 92 3.22 -50.11 -15.37
C ASP A 92 2.12 -49.35 -14.64
N VAL A 93 2.30 -48.03 -14.53
CA VAL A 93 1.47 -47.19 -13.65
C VAL A 93 0.99 -45.96 -14.41
N SER A 94 -0.33 -45.79 -14.50
CA SER A 94 -0.93 -44.60 -15.08
C SER A 94 -1.38 -43.64 -13.97
N LEU A 95 -0.61 -42.58 -13.75
CA LEU A 95 -0.92 -41.57 -12.75
C LEU A 95 -2.08 -40.68 -13.21
N ILE A 96 -3.03 -40.45 -12.32
CA ILE A 96 -4.16 -39.55 -12.55
C ILE A 96 -3.70 -38.12 -12.31
N THR A 97 -3.95 -37.23 -13.27
CA THR A 97 -3.66 -35.81 -13.13
C THR A 97 -4.44 -35.28 -11.93
N ASP A 98 -3.74 -34.67 -10.99
CA ASP A 98 -4.35 -34.09 -9.80
C ASP A 98 -5.19 -32.89 -10.25
N SER A 99 -6.51 -33.01 -10.09
CA SER A 99 -7.46 -31.92 -10.27
C SER A 99 -7.29 -30.94 -9.09
N LYS A 100 -6.16 -30.23 -9.07
CA LYS A 100 -5.65 -29.40 -7.97
C LYS A 100 -6.64 -28.39 -7.36
N GLN A 101 -7.76 -28.06 -8.03
CA GLN A 101 -8.71 -27.06 -7.53
C GLN A 101 -9.65 -27.58 -6.42
N LEU A 102 -10.13 -28.83 -6.47
CA LEU A 102 -10.99 -29.37 -5.40
C LEU A 102 -10.23 -29.62 -4.09
N SER A 103 -8.93 -29.92 -4.22
CA SER A 103 -8.02 -30.19 -3.11
C SER A 103 -7.28 -28.94 -2.62
N GLU A 104 -7.44 -27.79 -3.28
CA GLU A 104 -6.82 -26.54 -2.86
C GLU A 104 -7.29 -26.18 -1.45
N VAL A 105 -6.32 -26.02 -0.55
CA VAL A 105 -6.56 -25.70 0.84
C VAL A 105 -6.52 -24.18 0.99
N ILE A 106 -7.68 -23.61 1.31
CA ILE A 106 -7.85 -22.20 1.65
C ILE A 106 -7.78 -22.08 3.17
N VAL A 107 -6.91 -21.20 3.64
CA VAL A 107 -6.85 -20.86 5.07
C VAL A 107 -7.94 -19.85 5.37
N THR A 108 -8.78 -20.16 6.35
CA THR A 108 -9.93 -19.35 6.76
C THR A 108 -9.72 -18.82 8.19
N ALA A 109 -10.79 -18.28 8.79
CA ALA A 109 -10.70 -17.67 10.11
C ALA A 109 -10.04 -18.58 11.15
N PHE A 110 -9.26 -17.98 12.05
CA PHE A 110 -8.48 -18.68 13.10
C PHE A 110 -7.46 -19.71 12.58
N GLY A 111 -7.10 -19.67 11.29
CA GLY A 111 -6.11 -20.59 10.71
C GLY A 111 -6.69 -21.94 10.31
N LEU A 112 -8.02 -22.04 10.19
CA LEU A 112 -8.69 -23.27 9.79
C LEU A 112 -8.53 -23.51 8.29
N GLU A 113 -7.99 -24.67 7.94
CA GLU A 113 -7.81 -25.12 6.58
C GLU A 113 -9.10 -25.75 6.04
N ARG A 114 -9.62 -25.21 4.92
CA ARG A 114 -10.81 -25.74 4.24
C ARG A 114 -10.49 -26.03 2.78
N LYS A 115 -11.06 -27.11 2.25
CA LYS A 115 -11.00 -27.37 0.81
C LYS A 115 -11.86 -26.34 0.07
N ARG A 116 -11.42 -25.88 -1.10
CA ARG A 116 -12.13 -24.90 -1.94
C ARG A 116 -13.61 -25.25 -2.17
N ASN A 117 -13.94 -26.53 -2.34
CA ASN A 117 -15.34 -26.97 -2.50
C ASN A 117 -16.20 -26.74 -1.24
N GLN A 118 -15.61 -26.76 -0.04
CA GLN A 118 -16.28 -26.53 1.25
C GLN A 118 -16.44 -25.04 1.62
N VAL A 119 -15.86 -24.10 0.86
CA VAL A 119 -15.92 -22.65 1.18
C VAL A 119 -17.16 -22.01 0.55
N ALA A 120 -18.13 -21.57 1.34
CA ALA A 120 -19.41 -21.05 0.83
C ALA A 120 -19.43 -19.52 0.54
N TYR A 121 -18.27 -18.85 0.54
CA TYR A 121 -18.13 -17.39 0.38
C TYR A 121 -16.94 -17.00 -0.51
N ALA A 122 -16.82 -15.72 -0.85
CA ALA A 122 -15.71 -15.21 -1.67
C ALA A 122 -14.39 -15.18 -0.88
N ALA A 123 -13.39 -15.93 -1.33
CA ALA A 123 -12.02 -15.88 -0.85
C ALA A 123 -11.06 -16.00 -2.03
N GLN A 124 -9.98 -15.23 -2.01
CA GLN A 124 -8.93 -15.31 -3.02
C GLN A 124 -7.58 -15.49 -2.34
N GLN A 125 -6.80 -16.46 -2.80
CA GLN A 125 -5.47 -16.76 -2.27
C GLN A 125 -4.41 -16.41 -3.32
N VAL A 126 -3.34 -15.76 -2.86
CA VAL A 126 -2.13 -15.46 -3.62
C VAL A 126 -0.98 -16.22 -3.00
N SER A 127 -0.14 -16.84 -3.84
CA SER A 127 1.01 -17.61 -3.37
C SER A 127 2.13 -16.71 -2.83
N GLY A 128 2.94 -17.22 -1.91
CA GLY A 128 4.10 -16.48 -1.39
C GLY A 128 5.09 -16.08 -2.47
N ALA A 129 5.28 -16.91 -3.51
CA ALA A 129 6.15 -16.59 -4.65
C ALA A 129 5.67 -15.34 -5.42
N GLU A 130 4.37 -15.22 -5.69
CA GLU A 130 3.79 -14.04 -6.36
C GLU A 130 3.92 -12.74 -5.54
N VAL A 131 4.16 -12.86 -4.23
CA VAL A 131 4.37 -11.76 -3.29
C VAL A 131 5.85 -11.46 -3.10
N SER A 132 6.72 -12.47 -3.06
CA SER A 132 8.16 -12.32 -2.78
C SER A 132 9.02 -12.05 -4.01
N ASP A 133 8.65 -12.60 -5.17
CA ASP A 133 9.52 -12.61 -6.34
C ASP A 133 9.64 -11.23 -7.00
N ASN A 134 8.68 -10.33 -6.76
CA ASN A 134 8.70 -8.94 -7.25
C ASN A 134 9.59 -7.99 -6.43
N ARG A 135 10.19 -8.47 -5.32
CA ARG A 135 11.10 -7.70 -4.45
C ARG A 135 10.59 -6.33 -4.02
N SER A 136 9.28 -6.21 -3.81
CA SER A 136 8.73 -4.99 -3.24
C SER A 136 9.21 -4.79 -1.80
N THR A 137 9.68 -3.59 -1.47
CA THR A 137 10.04 -3.19 -0.09
C THR A 137 8.81 -3.06 0.83
N ASN A 138 7.61 -3.11 0.23
CA ASN A 138 6.32 -3.10 0.87
C ASN A 138 5.46 -4.26 0.34
N VAL A 139 5.15 -5.22 1.20
CA VAL A 139 4.33 -6.40 0.85
C VAL A 139 2.93 -6.02 0.35
N LEU A 140 2.34 -4.92 0.84
CA LEU A 140 0.99 -4.52 0.47
C LEU A 140 0.90 -4.12 -0.99
N GLY A 141 1.91 -3.40 -1.49
CA GLY A 141 2.00 -3.03 -2.90
C GLY A 141 2.05 -4.21 -3.86
N SER A 142 2.51 -5.39 -3.41
CA SER A 142 2.60 -6.61 -4.23
C SER A 142 1.23 -7.20 -4.60
N LEU A 143 0.19 -6.86 -3.83
CA LEU A 143 -1.17 -7.35 -4.01
C LEU A 143 -1.98 -6.49 -5.00
N SER A 144 -1.46 -5.30 -5.35
CA SER A 144 -2.12 -4.36 -6.24
C SER A 144 -2.29 -4.97 -7.63
N GLY A 145 -3.49 -4.84 -8.20
CA GLY A 145 -3.83 -5.41 -9.51
C GLY A 145 -3.85 -6.95 -9.56
N LYS A 146 -3.72 -7.67 -8.43
CA LYS A 146 -3.78 -9.15 -8.37
C LYS A 146 -5.09 -9.68 -7.77
N ILE A 147 -5.82 -8.86 -7.00
CA ILE A 147 -7.02 -9.27 -6.26
C ILE A 147 -8.20 -8.38 -6.65
N SER A 148 -9.29 -8.99 -7.15
CA SER A 148 -10.52 -8.25 -7.47
C SER A 148 -11.18 -7.68 -6.21
N GLY A 149 -11.67 -6.45 -6.28
CA GLY A 149 -12.36 -5.76 -5.18
C GLY A 149 -11.44 -5.17 -4.11
N LEU A 150 -10.12 -5.39 -4.21
CA LEU A 150 -9.10 -4.84 -3.33
C LEU A 150 -8.47 -3.60 -3.97
N GLU A 151 -8.73 -2.43 -3.42
CA GLU A 151 -8.09 -1.18 -3.83
C GLU A 151 -6.87 -0.93 -2.94
N ILE A 152 -5.71 -0.77 -3.57
CA ILE A 152 -4.45 -0.43 -2.90
C ILE A 152 -3.96 0.88 -3.50
N LYS A 153 -3.81 1.90 -2.65
CA LYS A 153 -3.16 3.16 -3.00
C LYS A 153 -1.92 3.34 -2.14
N GLN A 154 -0.77 3.52 -2.77
CA GLN A 154 0.51 3.68 -2.11
C GLN A 154 1.08 5.06 -2.46
N ASN A 155 1.52 5.81 -1.45
CA ASN A 155 2.30 7.04 -1.66
C ASN A 155 3.76 6.69 -2.03
N ASN A 156 4.35 7.47 -2.94
CA ASN A 156 5.67 7.29 -3.51
C ASN A 156 6.84 7.60 -2.55
N ALA A 157 6.61 8.32 -1.45
CA ALA A 157 7.62 8.57 -0.42
C ALA A 157 8.12 7.24 0.21
N LEU A 158 9.41 7.21 0.58
CA LEU A 158 10.05 6.01 1.11
C LEU A 158 9.34 5.52 2.38
N GLY A 159 8.80 4.30 2.33
CA GLY A 159 8.10 3.69 3.46
C GLY A 159 6.82 4.41 3.86
N ALA A 160 6.19 5.17 2.96
CA ALA A 160 4.92 5.86 3.22
C ALA A 160 3.75 4.90 3.45
N SER A 161 2.65 5.41 3.98
CA SER A 161 1.48 4.59 4.29
C SER A 161 0.82 4.05 3.03
N THR A 162 0.17 2.90 3.19
CA THR A 162 -0.60 2.26 2.12
C THR A 162 -2.06 2.19 2.53
N ASN A 163 -2.95 2.70 1.69
CA ASN A 163 -4.39 2.62 1.87
C ASN A 163 -4.89 1.30 1.26
N VAL A 164 -5.36 0.36 2.09
CA VAL A 164 -5.82 -0.97 1.65
C VAL A 164 -7.29 -1.15 1.99
N ILE A 165 -8.16 -0.91 0.99
CA ILE A 165 -9.61 -0.87 1.15
C ILE A 165 -10.24 -2.00 0.33
N LEU A 166 -11.08 -2.80 0.98
CA LEU A 166 -11.77 -3.93 0.35
C LEU A 166 -13.26 -3.65 0.25
N ARG A 167 -13.78 -3.66 -0.98
CA ARG A 167 -15.18 -3.33 -1.30
C ARG A 167 -15.62 -1.96 -0.79
N GLY A 168 -14.74 -0.96 -0.95
CA GLY A 168 -15.04 0.45 -0.75
C GLY A 168 -15.15 0.86 0.71
N VAL A 169 -15.41 2.16 0.91
CA VAL A 169 -15.53 2.77 2.23
C VAL A 169 -16.88 2.39 2.86
N LYS A 170 -16.85 1.83 4.06
CA LYS A 170 -18.02 1.40 4.85
C LYS A 170 -18.35 2.41 5.96
N SER A 171 -17.32 2.96 6.62
CA SER A 171 -17.45 3.94 7.69
C SER A 171 -17.04 5.35 7.23
N ILE A 172 -17.86 6.37 7.49
CA ILE A 172 -17.67 7.74 6.98
C ILE A 172 -16.43 8.40 7.62
N THR A 173 -16.32 8.39 8.94
CA THR A 173 -15.16 8.94 9.69
C THR A 173 -14.32 7.87 10.38
N GLY A 174 -14.77 6.61 10.39
CA GLY A 174 -14.06 5.50 11.05
C GLY A 174 -12.98 4.87 10.18
N ASN A 175 -12.42 3.75 10.67
CA ASN A 175 -11.40 2.99 9.97
C ASN A 175 -12.01 2.13 8.86
N ASN A 176 -11.42 2.19 7.65
CA ASN A 176 -11.80 1.36 6.49
C ASN A 176 -10.68 0.44 5.99
N GLN A 177 -9.53 0.41 6.67
CA GLN A 177 -8.46 -0.54 6.34
C GLN A 177 -8.93 -1.98 6.58
N ALA A 178 -8.54 -2.88 5.68
CA ALA A 178 -8.69 -4.32 5.91
C ALA A 178 -7.90 -4.75 7.16
N LEU A 179 -8.42 -5.74 7.90
CA LEU A 179 -7.71 -6.33 9.03
C LEU A 179 -6.58 -7.23 8.52
N PHE A 180 -5.36 -7.00 8.99
CA PHE A 180 -4.23 -7.89 8.75
C PHE A 180 -4.13 -8.92 9.87
N VAL A 181 -3.94 -10.19 9.50
CA VAL A 181 -3.74 -11.29 10.45
C VAL A 181 -2.54 -12.11 10.01
N VAL A 182 -1.52 -12.24 10.85
CA VAL A 182 -0.31 -13.04 10.55
C VAL A 182 -0.30 -14.26 11.48
N ASP A 183 -0.38 -15.46 10.91
CA ASP A 183 -0.41 -16.73 11.67
C ASP A 183 -1.42 -16.75 12.82
N GLY A 184 -2.58 -16.10 12.60
CA GLY A 184 -3.64 -15.99 13.59
C GLY A 184 -3.55 -14.81 14.55
N VAL A 185 -2.49 -14.00 14.48
CA VAL A 185 -2.30 -12.77 15.28
C VAL A 185 -2.86 -11.57 14.53
N PRO A 186 -3.88 -10.86 15.05
CA PRO A 186 -4.30 -9.59 14.49
C PRO A 186 -3.17 -8.55 14.59
N VAL A 187 -2.91 -7.86 13.49
CA VAL A 187 -1.84 -6.86 13.36
C VAL A 187 -2.44 -5.47 13.46
N ASP A 188 -2.00 -4.68 14.43
CA ASP A 188 -2.28 -3.24 14.46
C ASP A 188 -1.64 -2.58 13.24
N ASN A 189 -2.43 -1.77 12.55
CA ASN A 189 -2.04 -1.04 11.36
C ASN A 189 -2.47 0.44 11.47
N SER A 190 -2.55 0.95 12.69
CA SER A 190 -2.85 2.36 12.92
C SER A 190 -1.70 3.24 12.40
N ASN A 191 -2.04 4.37 11.77
CA ASN A 191 -1.06 5.38 11.41
C ASN A 191 -0.98 6.44 12.51
N THR A 192 0.16 7.14 12.57
CA THR A 192 0.44 8.21 13.55
C THR A 192 0.39 9.60 12.92
N ASN A 193 -0.17 9.67 11.72
CA ASN A 193 -0.19 10.87 10.89
C ASN A 193 -1.15 11.89 11.52
N ARG A 194 -0.69 13.13 11.67
CA ARG A 194 -1.45 14.17 12.38
C ARG A 194 -2.61 14.69 11.54
N GLY A 195 -3.60 15.31 12.22
CA GLY A 195 -4.80 15.87 11.58
C GLY A 195 -4.49 16.89 10.46
N GLY A 196 -3.46 17.73 10.64
CA GLY A 196 -3.02 18.67 9.61
C GLY A 196 -2.47 17.96 8.36
N GLN A 197 -1.63 16.95 8.53
CA GLN A 197 -1.07 16.18 7.42
C GLN A 197 -2.15 15.43 6.62
N SER A 198 -3.06 14.74 7.31
CA SER A 198 -4.17 14.01 6.67
C SER A 198 -5.16 14.92 5.92
N GLN A 199 -5.19 16.21 6.26
CA GLN A 199 -5.98 17.25 5.59
C GLN A 199 -5.15 18.13 4.64
N GLY A 200 -3.90 17.77 4.34
CA GLY A 200 -3.07 18.46 3.35
C GLY A 200 -2.31 19.69 3.85
N GLY A 201 -2.26 19.95 5.16
CA GLY A 201 -1.57 21.07 5.81
C GLY A 201 -0.12 20.81 6.25
N GLY A 202 0.56 19.79 5.69
CA GLY A 202 1.98 19.54 5.94
C GLY A 202 2.30 18.47 6.99
N GLY A 203 3.35 17.67 6.76
CA GLY A 203 3.89 16.70 7.74
C GLY A 203 4.67 15.55 7.11
N TYR A 204 4.98 14.52 7.89
CA TYR A 204 5.68 13.32 7.42
C TYR A 204 4.80 12.09 7.53
N ASP A 205 4.81 11.21 6.52
CA ASP A 205 4.14 9.91 6.59
C ASP A 205 5.10 8.84 7.11
N TYR A 206 4.85 8.37 8.33
CA TYR A 206 5.69 7.36 9.01
C TYR A 206 5.37 5.92 8.62
N GLY A 207 4.48 5.71 7.66
CA GLY A 207 4.17 4.40 7.11
C GLY A 207 3.16 3.59 7.91
N SER A 208 2.62 2.56 7.26
CA SER A 208 1.65 1.64 7.84
C SER A 208 2.37 0.43 8.47
N PRO A 209 2.16 0.11 9.76
CA PRO A 209 2.85 -1.01 10.42
C PRO A 209 2.70 -2.37 9.73
N ALA A 210 1.62 -2.62 8.98
CA ALA A 210 1.46 -3.85 8.19
C ALA A 210 2.46 -3.93 7.01
N SER A 211 3.05 -2.81 6.58
CA SER A 211 4.08 -2.77 5.52
C SER A 211 5.45 -3.26 6.01
N ASP A 212 5.61 -3.49 7.32
CA ASP A 212 6.84 -4.01 7.93
C ASP A 212 6.95 -5.54 7.80
N ILE A 213 5.88 -6.23 7.38
CA ILE A 213 5.87 -7.67 7.22
C ILE A 213 6.82 -8.09 6.10
N ASN A 214 7.69 -9.06 6.39
CA ASN A 214 8.64 -9.58 5.44
C ASN A 214 7.96 -10.46 4.36
N PRO A 215 8.03 -10.10 3.06
CA PRO A 215 7.47 -10.93 1.99
C PRO A 215 8.17 -12.29 1.84
N ASP A 216 9.47 -12.41 2.14
CA ASP A 216 10.21 -13.67 1.97
C ASP A 216 9.81 -14.77 2.97
N ASN A 217 9.16 -14.41 4.08
CA ASN A 217 8.62 -15.36 5.05
C ASN A 217 7.19 -15.81 4.73
N ILE A 218 6.54 -15.22 3.71
CA ILE A 218 5.14 -15.52 3.37
C ILE A 218 5.05 -16.83 2.58
N GLU A 219 4.16 -17.71 3.01
CA GLU A 219 3.77 -18.91 2.26
C GLU A 219 2.56 -18.61 1.38
N SER A 220 1.57 -17.91 1.92
CA SER A 220 0.41 -17.44 1.16
C SER A 220 -0.29 -16.26 1.82
N VAL A 221 -1.03 -15.50 1.01
CA VAL A 221 -1.93 -14.44 1.43
C VAL A 221 -3.34 -14.79 1.00
N THR A 222 -4.27 -14.93 1.94
CA THR A 222 -5.69 -15.17 1.67
C THR A 222 -6.50 -13.94 2.01
N VAL A 223 -7.26 -13.43 1.04
CA VAL A 223 -8.15 -12.28 1.23
C VAL A 223 -9.59 -12.75 1.36
N LEU A 224 -10.15 -12.52 2.54
CA LEU A 224 -11.54 -12.78 2.90
C LEU A 224 -12.36 -11.52 2.61
N LYS A 225 -13.13 -11.53 1.52
CA LYS A 225 -13.74 -10.32 0.93
C LYS A 225 -15.04 -9.89 1.61
N GLY A 226 -15.83 -10.87 2.01
CA GLY A 226 -17.18 -10.69 2.53
C GLY A 226 -17.26 -10.70 4.04
N ALA A 227 -18.31 -10.07 4.57
CA ALA A 227 -18.65 -10.10 5.99
C ALA A 227 -18.90 -11.53 6.51
N ALA A 228 -19.45 -12.42 5.67
CA ALA A 228 -19.65 -13.83 6.00
C ALA A 228 -18.32 -14.55 6.26
N ALA A 229 -17.30 -14.23 5.46
CA ALA A 229 -15.97 -14.84 5.54
C ALA A 229 -15.19 -14.37 6.78
N SER A 230 -15.47 -13.15 7.26
CA SER A 230 -14.70 -12.47 8.31
C SER A 230 -15.43 -12.34 9.64
N ALA A 231 -16.71 -12.75 9.74
CA ALA A 231 -17.53 -12.60 10.94
C ALA A 231 -16.88 -13.14 12.22
N LEU A 232 -16.12 -14.24 12.10
CA LEU A 232 -15.42 -14.86 13.22
C LEU A 232 -14.28 -13.99 13.79
N TYR A 233 -13.71 -13.06 13.03
CA TYR A 233 -12.71 -12.09 13.50
C TYR A 233 -13.31 -10.89 14.23
N GLY A 234 -14.63 -10.85 14.37
CA GLY A 234 -15.38 -9.81 15.07
C GLY A 234 -15.39 -8.47 14.34
N SER A 235 -15.53 -7.37 15.09
CA SER A 235 -15.79 -6.04 14.51
C SER A 235 -14.80 -5.57 13.45
N ARG A 236 -13.52 -5.89 13.63
CA ARG A 236 -12.45 -5.55 12.67
C ARG A 236 -12.54 -6.32 11.35
N GLY A 237 -13.23 -7.46 11.34
CA GLY A 237 -13.48 -8.23 10.13
C GLY A 237 -14.48 -7.56 9.18
N SER A 238 -15.25 -6.56 9.62
CA SER A 238 -16.25 -5.86 8.80
C SER A 238 -15.66 -5.25 7.52
N ASN A 239 -14.41 -4.80 7.58
CA ASN A 239 -13.66 -4.25 6.45
C ASN A 239 -12.98 -5.30 5.56
N GLY A 240 -13.17 -6.59 5.86
CA GLY A 240 -12.44 -7.69 5.23
C GLY A 240 -11.14 -8.03 5.95
N VAL A 241 -10.57 -9.18 5.60
CA VAL A 241 -9.37 -9.71 6.28
C VAL A 241 -8.33 -10.15 5.25
N ILE A 242 -7.09 -9.71 5.45
CA ILE A 242 -5.90 -10.17 4.74
C ILE A 242 -5.14 -11.10 5.68
N LEU A 243 -5.33 -12.41 5.47
CA LEU A 243 -4.73 -13.47 6.25
C LEU A 243 -3.39 -13.88 5.62
N ILE A 244 -2.30 -13.62 6.33
CA ILE A 244 -0.95 -13.99 5.94
C ILE A 244 -0.57 -15.25 6.71
N THR A 245 -0.23 -16.30 5.97
CA THR A 245 0.35 -17.52 6.53
C THR A 245 1.83 -17.53 6.23
N THR A 246 2.66 -17.67 7.25
CA THR A 246 4.11 -17.73 7.07
C THR A 246 4.59 -19.15 6.79
N LYS A 247 5.78 -19.27 6.18
CA LYS A 247 6.44 -20.56 5.90
C LYS A 247 6.58 -21.34 7.20
N LYS A 248 6.38 -22.66 7.17
CA LYS A 248 6.51 -23.53 8.36
C LYS A 248 7.86 -24.26 8.36
N GLY A 249 8.26 -24.77 9.51
CA GLY A 249 9.41 -25.67 9.61
C GLY A 249 9.18 -26.95 8.79
N THR A 250 10.25 -27.50 8.25
CA THR A 250 10.24 -28.72 7.44
C THR A 250 10.96 -29.84 8.16
N SER A 251 10.62 -31.11 7.87
CA SER A 251 11.45 -32.23 8.30
C SER A 251 12.80 -32.20 7.58
N GLY A 252 13.88 -32.47 8.32
CA GLY A 252 15.24 -32.34 7.82
C GLY A 252 15.72 -30.88 7.75
N LEU A 253 17.03 -30.68 7.67
CA LEU A 253 17.64 -29.36 7.63
C LEU A 253 17.54 -28.76 6.21
N GLY A 254 17.05 -27.52 6.14
CA GLY A 254 17.04 -26.71 4.93
C GLY A 254 17.55 -25.31 5.22
N ILE A 255 18.43 -24.80 4.36
CA ILE A 255 18.89 -23.41 4.43
C ILE A 255 18.51 -22.75 3.10
N THR A 256 17.80 -21.63 3.18
CA THR A 256 17.54 -20.76 2.04
C THR A 256 18.23 -19.43 2.27
N VAL A 257 19.03 -18.98 1.31
CA VAL A 257 19.63 -17.65 1.30
C VAL A 257 19.07 -16.91 0.09
N ASN A 258 18.56 -15.71 0.29
CA ASN A 258 17.96 -14.89 -0.75
C ASN A 258 18.58 -13.49 -0.67
N THR A 259 19.09 -13.00 -1.79
CA THR A 259 19.81 -11.73 -1.85
C THR A 259 19.34 -10.93 -3.04
N GLY A 260 18.92 -9.69 -2.79
CA GLY A 260 18.36 -8.80 -3.79
C GLY A 260 19.02 -7.43 -3.76
N LEU A 261 19.27 -6.89 -4.94
CA LEU A 261 19.69 -5.50 -5.15
C LEU A 261 18.75 -4.87 -6.17
N SER A 262 18.24 -3.68 -5.90
CA SER A 262 17.46 -2.92 -6.85
C SER A 262 17.91 -1.46 -6.91
N VAL A 263 17.83 -0.89 -8.11
CA VAL A 263 18.18 0.48 -8.40
C VAL A 263 16.99 1.13 -9.10
N GLY A 264 16.59 2.29 -8.60
CA GLY A 264 15.52 3.11 -9.14
C GLY A 264 16.04 4.25 -10.01
N MET A 265 15.16 4.77 -10.85
CA MET A 265 15.35 6.02 -11.58
C MET A 265 14.05 6.82 -11.57
N LEU A 266 14.17 8.14 -11.55
CA LEU A 266 13.04 9.07 -11.65
C LEU A 266 12.26 8.85 -12.95
N ASP A 267 10.94 8.69 -12.87
CA ASP A 267 10.06 8.84 -14.03
C ASP A 267 9.76 10.32 -14.26
N LYS A 268 10.50 10.94 -15.19
CA LYS A 268 10.35 12.36 -15.53
C LYS A 268 8.93 12.74 -15.98
N SER A 269 8.15 11.80 -16.52
CA SER A 269 6.75 12.08 -16.91
C SER A 269 5.81 12.33 -15.73
N THR A 270 6.25 11.97 -14.52
CA THR A 270 5.56 12.19 -13.25
C THR A 270 6.13 13.36 -12.46
N PHE A 271 6.98 14.18 -13.09
CA PHE A 271 7.50 15.41 -12.52
C PHE A 271 7.21 16.59 -13.46
N VAL A 272 7.28 17.81 -12.92
CA VAL A 272 7.10 19.05 -13.68
C VAL A 272 8.12 19.15 -14.81
N THR A 273 7.65 19.59 -15.97
CA THR A 273 8.50 20.14 -17.04
C THR A 273 8.48 21.65 -16.87
N TYR A 274 9.63 22.31 -16.90
CA TYR A 274 9.70 23.77 -16.74
C TYR A 274 9.71 24.48 -18.08
N GLN A 275 9.18 25.70 -18.12
CA GLN A 275 9.43 26.63 -19.23
C GLN A 275 10.85 27.21 -19.14
N HIS A 276 11.44 27.54 -20.29
CA HIS A 276 12.83 28.05 -20.39
C HIS A 276 12.91 29.39 -21.15
N GLU A 277 11.82 30.15 -21.20
CA GLU A 277 11.74 31.41 -21.97
C GLU A 277 11.82 32.66 -21.07
N TYR A 278 11.40 32.56 -19.81
CA TYR A 278 11.32 33.69 -18.87
C TYR A 278 11.83 33.28 -17.49
N GLY A 279 12.51 34.17 -16.76
CA GLY A 279 13.00 33.87 -15.41
C GLY A 279 12.07 34.34 -14.30
N GLY A 280 12.65 34.56 -13.11
CA GLY A 280 11.91 34.89 -11.89
C GLY A 280 11.12 36.21 -11.91
N GLY A 281 9.92 36.20 -11.30
CA GLY A 281 9.06 37.37 -11.11
C GLY A 281 7.56 37.06 -11.25
N TYR A 282 6.71 38.06 -11.00
CA TYR A 282 5.23 37.95 -11.03
C TYR A 282 4.56 38.74 -12.18
N GLY A 283 5.32 39.09 -13.22
CA GLY A 283 4.81 39.80 -14.39
C GLY A 283 4.73 41.31 -14.20
N ALA A 284 3.82 41.96 -14.92
CA ALA A 284 3.76 43.42 -15.03
C ALA A 284 3.42 44.15 -13.71
N TYR A 285 2.87 43.43 -12.73
CA TYR A 285 2.47 44.00 -11.43
C TYR A 285 3.64 44.60 -10.64
N TYR A 286 4.84 44.06 -10.84
CA TYR A 286 6.07 44.49 -10.14
C TYR A 286 7.07 45.19 -11.06
N GLU A 287 6.60 45.82 -12.14
CA GLU A 287 7.47 46.57 -13.04
C GLU A 287 8.13 47.76 -12.35
N ASN A 288 9.46 47.77 -12.34
CA ASN A 288 10.28 48.86 -11.88
C ASN A 288 10.35 49.97 -12.94
N ARG A 289 9.69 51.09 -12.66
CA ARG A 289 9.61 52.25 -13.57
C ARG A 289 10.92 53.03 -13.70
N ASP A 290 11.90 52.78 -12.84
CA ASP A 290 13.24 53.35 -12.94
C ASP A 290 14.08 52.72 -14.07
N VAL A 291 13.68 51.54 -14.56
CA VAL A 291 14.31 50.92 -15.73
C VAL A 291 13.98 51.74 -16.99
N PRO A 292 14.98 52.10 -17.83
CA PRO A 292 14.78 52.95 -19.01
C PRO A 292 13.62 52.51 -19.91
N LYS A 293 12.83 53.47 -20.42
CA LYS A 293 11.60 53.19 -21.19
C LYS A 293 11.83 52.39 -22.49
N GLY A 294 13.03 52.43 -23.08
CA GLY A 294 13.42 51.61 -24.25
C GLY A 294 13.63 50.12 -23.95
N SER A 295 13.57 49.74 -22.67
CA SER A 295 13.85 48.39 -22.15
C SER A 295 12.64 47.81 -21.43
N ALA A 296 11.43 47.97 -21.99
CA ALA A 296 10.18 47.58 -21.31
C ALA A 296 10.18 46.12 -20.81
N ASN A 297 10.81 45.20 -21.56
CA ASN A 297 10.97 43.80 -21.16
C ASN A 297 11.84 43.59 -19.91
N TYR A 298 12.72 44.55 -19.57
CA TYR A 298 13.65 44.48 -18.43
C TYR A 298 13.13 45.22 -17.19
N ARG A 299 11.92 45.82 -17.24
CA ARG A 299 11.27 46.42 -16.06
C ARG A 299 10.96 45.40 -14.97
N ARG A 300 11.02 44.11 -15.27
CA ARG A 300 10.75 43.02 -14.33
C ARG A 300 11.95 42.69 -13.41
N PHE A 301 13.06 43.43 -13.53
CA PHE A 301 14.21 43.34 -12.64
C PHE A 301 14.18 44.43 -11.56
N PHE A 302 14.87 44.15 -10.45
CA PHE A 302 15.36 45.23 -9.59
C PHE A 302 16.44 46.02 -10.35
N TYR A 303 16.50 47.33 -10.11
CA TYR A 303 17.41 48.23 -10.81
C TYR A 303 18.12 49.16 -9.83
N ARG A 304 19.33 48.77 -9.42
CA ARG A 304 20.05 49.36 -8.28
C ARG A 304 21.56 49.29 -8.50
N ASP A 305 22.30 50.26 -7.98
CA ASP A 305 23.77 50.21 -7.95
C ASP A 305 24.20 49.29 -6.81
N ILE A 306 24.60 48.07 -7.17
CA ILE A 306 24.85 47.00 -6.20
C ILE A 306 26.33 46.75 -5.94
N ASN A 307 27.18 47.22 -6.86
CA ASN A 307 28.63 47.15 -6.76
C ASN A 307 29.26 48.48 -6.28
N SER A 308 28.45 49.54 -6.12
CA SER A 308 28.84 50.88 -5.70
C SER A 308 29.76 51.60 -6.70
N ASP A 309 29.61 51.34 -8.00
CA ASP A 309 30.36 51.98 -9.09
C ASP A 309 29.69 53.24 -9.66
N GLY A 310 28.53 53.62 -9.13
CA GLY A 310 27.73 54.76 -9.57
C GLY A 310 26.76 54.45 -10.71
N LYS A 311 26.68 53.21 -11.20
CA LYS A 311 25.76 52.76 -12.24
C LYS A 311 24.76 51.76 -11.66
N LYS A 312 23.49 51.89 -12.05
CA LYS A 312 22.45 50.93 -11.68
C LYS A 312 22.57 49.67 -12.55
N ASP A 313 22.52 48.52 -11.90
CA ASP A 313 22.57 47.20 -12.51
C ASP A 313 21.21 46.51 -12.48
N TYR A 314 21.01 45.56 -13.40
CA TYR A 314 19.89 44.63 -13.33
C TYR A 314 20.17 43.57 -12.28
N VAL A 315 19.24 43.43 -11.33
CA VAL A 315 19.29 42.43 -10.27
C VAL A 315 18.01 41.59 -10.35
N PHE A 316 18.16 40.28 -10.23
CA PHE A 316 17.00 39.38 -10.24
C PHE A 316 16.05 39.70 -9.06
N PRO A 317 14.74 39.45 -9.21
CA PRO A 317 13.77 39.76 -8.16
C PRO A 317 13.83 38.68 -7.06
N SER A 318 14.73 38.85 -6.10
CA SER A 318 15.04 37.85 -5.06
C SER A 318 13.89 37.54 -4.09
N SER A 319 12.98 38.50 -3.91
CA SER A 319 11.80 38.38 -3.05
C SER A 319 10.66 37.56 -3.67
N GLU A 320 10.80 37.17 -4.93
CA GLU A 320 9.75 36.50 -5.67
C GLU A 320 10.05 35.00 -5.83
N ASP A 321 9.03 34.16 -5.93
CA ASP A 321 9.14 32.70 -6.06
C ASP A 321 8.29 32.14 -7.23
N ALA A 322 8.04 33.00 -8.23
CA ALA A 322 7.35 32.68 -9.48
C ALA A 322 8.26 32.93 -10.71
N SER A 323 7.81 32.50 -11.88
CA SER A 323 8.54 32.53 -13.17
C SER A 323 7.81 33.30 -14.29
N TYR A 324 7.14 34.41 -13.94
CA TYR A 324 6.58 35.42 -14.86
C TYR A 324 7.52 36.63 -15.06
N GLY A 325 8.83 36.42 -14.95
CA GLY A 325 9.85 37.46 -15.04
C GLY A 325 10.17 37.97 -16.44
N ALA A 326 11.34 38.62 -16.55
CA ALA A 326 11.91 39.05 -17.83
C ALA A 326 12.24 37.85 -18.72
N ARG A 327 12.09 38.02 -20.04
CA ARG A 327 12.49 37.03 -21.03
C ARG A 327 14.00 36.77 -20.93
N PHE A 328 14.43 35.52 -21.08
CA PHE A 328 15.84 35.19 -21.11
C PHE A 328 16.56 35.81 -22.30
N ASP A 329 17.76 36.31 -22.05
CA ASP A 329 18.62 37.00 -23.00
C ASP A 329 20.09 36.74 -22.59
N PRO A 330 20.80 35.82 -23.27
CA PRO A 330 22.18 35.48 -22.94
C PRO A 330 23.17 36.65 -23.08
N SER A 331 22.79 37.73 -23.78
CA SER A 331 23.61 38.92 -23.91
C SER A 331 23.45 39.90 -22.74
N LEU A 332 22.40 39.73 -21.93
CA LEU A 332 22.12 40.55 -20.76
C LEU A 332 22.82 39.97 -19.53
N LEU A 333 23.61 40.80 -18.86
CA LEU A 333 24.23 40.47 -17.58
C LEU A 333 23.35 40.92 -16.41
N VAL A 334 23.04 39.99 -15.50
CA VAL A 334 22.19 40.21 -14.34
C VAL A 334 22.89 39.67 -13.09
N TYR A 335 22.81 40.41 -11.98
CA TYR A 335 23.19 39.88 -10.67
C TYR A 335 22.12 38.88 -10.23
N GLN A 336 22.44 37.59 -10.29
CA GLN A 336 21.54 36.48 -9.95
C GLN A 336 21.67 36.07 -8.48
N TRP A 337 20.89 35.07 -8.06
CA TRP A 337 20.77 34.63 -6.67
C TRP A 337 22.11 34.32 -5.99
N ASP A 338 23.11 33.84 -6.73
CA ASP A 338 24.42 33.45 -6.24
C ASP A 338 25.42 34.61 -6.16
N ALA A 339 25.07 35.81 -6.63
CA ALA A 339 25.96 36.97 -6.64
C ALA A 339 26.09 37.65 -5.27
N PHE A 340 25.24 37.28 -4.31
CA PHE A 340 25.12 37.95 -3.00
C PHE A 340 25.67 37.13 -1.84
N GLU A 341 25.97 35.86 -2.09
CA GLU A 341 26.58 34.97 -1.12
C GLU A 341 28.11 35.17 -1.13
N LYS A 342 28.70 35.58 0.00
CA LYS A 342 30.12 36.03 0.10
C LYS A 342 31.15 34.98 -0.33
N THR A 343 30.85 33.70 -0.18
CA THR A 343 31.73 32.58 -0.57
C THR A 343 31.53 32.15 -2.02
N SER A 344 30.67 32.83 -2.77
CA SER A 344 30.37 32.52 -4.16
C SER A 344 31.50 32.94 -5.10
N PRO A 345 31.85 32.12 -6.12
CA PRO A 345 32.77 32.55 -7.18
C PRO A 345 32.23 33.74 -7.98
N ASN A 346 30.90 33.91 -7.96
CA ASN A 346 30.16 34.99 -8.61
C ASN A 346 29.83 36.14 -7.65
N PHE A 347 30.41 36.17 -6.45
CA PHE A 347 30.15 37.25 -5.49
C PHE A 347 30.43 38.62 -6.14
N LYS A 348 29.40 39.47 -6.16
CA LYS A 348 29.35 40.77 -6.85
C LYS A 348 29.70 40.76 -8.34
N LYS A 349 29.48 39.64 -9.04
CA LYS A 349 29.64 39.54 -10.50
C LYS A 349 28.30 39.19 -11.15
N PRO A 350 27.86 39.95 -12.17
CA PRO A 350 26.68 39.56 -12.92
C PRO A 350 27.00 38.42 -13.89
N THR A 351 26.00 37.61 -14.20
CA THR A 351 26.09 36.47 -15.12
C THR A 351 25.02 36.57 -16.22
N PRO A 352 25.20 35.89 -17.36
CA PRO A 352 24.19 35.88 -18.43
C PRO A 352 22.79 35.49 -17.92
N TRP A 353 21.75 36.21 -18.36
CA TRP A 353 20.36 35.93 -18.01
C TRP A 353 19.80 34.77 -18.84
N VAL A 354 19.95 33.56 -18.30
CA VAL A 354 19.54 32.30 -18.93
C VAL A 354 18.78 31.42 -17.96
N ALA A 355 17.98 30.48 -18.47
CA ALA A 355 17.41 29.42 -17.66
C ALA A 355 18.53 28.58 -17.03
N ALA A 356 18.28 28.03 -15.84
CA ALA A 356 19.25 27.18 -15.15
C ALA A 356 19.63 25.96 -16.00
N ALA A 357 20.91 25.59 -15.98
CA ALA A 357 21.39 24.39 -16.67
C ALA A 357 20.91 23.12 -15.96
N ASN A 358 20.77 23.17 -14.62
CA ASN A 358 20.25 22.08 -13.80
C ASN A 358 18.95 22.50 -13.12
N ASP A 359 17.84 21.99 -13.64
CA ASP A 359 16.52 22.14 -13.02
C ASP A 359 16.36 21.21 -11.79
N PRO A 360 15.27 21.34 -11.02
CA PRO A 360 15.01 20.48 -9.86
C PRO A 360 14.96 18.96 -10.12
N THR A 361 14.88 18.47 -11.36
CA THR A 361 15.03 17.02 -11.61
C THR A 361 16.42 16.50 -11.23
N THR A 362 17.43 17.38 -11.20
CA THR A 362 18.80 17.08 -10.77
C THR A 362 18.93 16.94 -9.24
N PHE A 363 17.90 17.33 -8.48
CA PHE A 363 17.88 17.18 -7.02
C PHE A 363 17.78 15.73 -6.55
N PHE A 364 17.08 14.91 -7.34
CA PHE A 364 16.76 13.54 -7.00
C PHE A 364 17.97 12.60 -7.15
N GLU A 365 18.12 11.69 -6.20
CA GLU A 365 19.10 10.61 -6.22
C GLU A 365 18.48 9.33 -6.77
N SER A 366 19.28 8.45 -7.38
CA SER A 366 18.82 7.11 -7.74
C SER A 366 18.54 6.30 -6.46
N PRO A 367 17.30 5.84 -6.22
CA PRO A 367 17.01 4.96 -5.10
C PRO A 367 17.82 3.67 -5.21
N VAL A 368 18.32 3.16 -4.09
CA VAL A 368 19.01 1.87 -4.04
C VAL A 368 18.44 1.08 -2.87
N SER A 369 18.00 -0.15 -3.13
CA SER A 369 17.51 -1.05 -2.09
C SER A 369 18.25 -2.38 -2.14
N ASN A 370 18.70 -2.83 -0.98
CA ASN A 370 19.35 -4.12 -0.78
C ASN A 370 18.57 -4.91 0.27
N ASN A 371 18.20 -6.14 -0.06
CA ASN A 371 17.56 -7.08 0.87
C ASN A 371 18.38 -8.37 0.97
N GLN A 372 18.56 -8.86 2.20
CA GLN A 372 19.20 -10.12 2.52
C GLN A 372 18.27 -10.92 3.43
N ASN A 373 17.92 -12.14 3.03
CA ASN A 373 17.13 -13.08 3.81
C ASN A 373 17.91 -14.39 3.97
N ILE A 374 17.97 -14.88 5.21
CA ILE A 374 18.46 -16.22 5.53
C ILE A 374 17.36 -16.93 6.30
N LEU A 375 16.85 -18.03 5.77
CA LEU A 375 15.84 -18.87 6.40
C LEU A 375 16.40 -20.27 6.64
N LEU A 376 16.50 -20.64 7.91
CA LEU A 376 16.80 -21.98 8.39
C LEU A 376 15.49 -22.69 8.73
N THR A 377 15.25 -23.85 8.15
CA THR A 377 14.18 -24.77 8.55
C THR A 377 14.77 -26.09 9.00
N GLY A 378 14.13 -26.72 9.98
CA GLY A 378 14.62 -27.99 10.53
C GLY A 378 13.56 -28.72 11.32
N GLY A 379 13.80 -30.01 11.58
CA GLY A 379 12.88 -30.80 12.40
C GLY A 379 12.94 -32.29 12.14
N GLY A 380 12.23 -33.03 12.99
CA GLY A 380 12.00 -34.47 12.89
C GLY A 380 10.55 -34.81 13.21
N ASP A 381 10.29 -36.08 13.54
CA ASP A 381 8.91 -36.59 13.70
C ASP A 381 8.14 -35.92 14.85
N ASN A 382 8.86 -35.49 15.89
CA ASN A 382 8.28 -34.91 17.11
C ASN A 382 8.21 -33.38 17.08
N GLY A 383 8.83 -32.71 16.11
CA GLY A 383 8.77 -31.25 16.05
C GLY A 383 9.56 -30.65 14.90
N THR A 384 9.16 -29.44 14.54
CA THR A 384 9.77 -28.66 13.45
C THR A 384 9.98 -27.23 13.91
N PHE A 385 11.01 -26.59 13.40
CA PHE A 385 11.31 -25.20 13.65
C PHE A 385 11.69 -24.47 12.37
N LYS A 386 11.61 -23.14 12.44
CA LYS A 386 12.19 -22.20 11.51
C LYS A 386 12.86 -21.07 12.27
N LEU A 387 13.93 -20.54 11.71
CA LEU A 387 14.59 -19.32 12.15
C LEU A 387 14.96 -18.53 10.90
N GLY A 388 14.43 -17.31 10.79
CA GLY A 388 14.72 -16.39 9.71
C GLY A 388 15.35 -15.11 10.20
N PHE A 389 16.31 -14.59 9.46
CA PHE A 389 16.86 -13.25 9.61
C PHE A 389 16.73 -12.51 8.28
N ASP A 390 16.21 -11.29 8.36
CA ASP A 390 16.01 -10.41 7.22
C ASP A 390 16.62 -9.04 7.51
N ARG A 391 17.36 -8.51 6.55
CA ARG A 391 17.85 -7.14 6.57
C ARG A 391 17.52 -6.45 5.26
N SER A 392 16.81 -5.33 5.32
CA SER A 392 16.67 -4.41 4.20
C SER A 392 17.33 -3.07 4.51
N ASN A 393 18.00 -2.50 3.52
CA ASN A 393 18.49 -1.12 3.56
C ASN A 393 18.01 -0.43 2.29
N ASP A 394 17.09 0.51 2.46
CA ASP A 394 16.43 1.21 1.37
C ASP A 394 16.86 2.68 1.40
N GLN A 395 17.51 3.16 0.34
CA GLN A 395 17.76 4.57 0.07
C GLN A 395 16.68 5.10 -0.87
N GLY A 396 16.02 6.20 -0.48
CA GLY A 396 14.95 6.82 -1.24
C GLY A 396 15.45 7.72 -2.37
N ILE A 397 14.51 8.28 -3.14
CA ILE A 397 14.80 9.20 -4.25
C ILE A 397 15.26 10.59 -3.78
N LEU A 398 14.86 11.01 -2.57
CA LEU A 398 15.27 12.29 -2.03
C LEU A 398 16.64 12.16 -1.34
N PRO A 399 17.51 13.18 -1.44
CA PRO A 399 18.78 13.18 -0.73
C PRO A 399 18.60 12.94 0.76
N ASN A 400 19.47 12.14 1.37
CA ASN A 400 19.43 11.80 2.80
C ASN A 400 18.19 10.98 3.24
N SER A 401 17.48 10.33 2.31
CA SER A 401 16.32 9.47 2.64
C SER A 401 16.73 8.01 2.82
N LYS A 402 16.47 7.43 4.00
CA LYS A 402 16.85 6.05 4.34
C LYS A 402 15.77 5.35 5.19
N LEU A 403 15.58 4.06 4.93
CA LEU A 403 14.75 3.16 5.72
C LEU A 403 15.47 1.81 5.86
N ASN A 404 15.83 1.47 7.10
CA ASN A 404 16.51 0.21 7.41
C ASN A 404 15.58 -0.68 8.24
N LYS A 405 15.47 -1.95 7.85
CA LYS A 405 14.65 -2.95 8.56
C LYS A 405 15.53 -4.14 8.93
N ASN A 406 15.46 -4.57 10.19
CA ASN A 406 15.98 -5.85 10.64
C ASN A 406 14.82 -6.66 11.23
N ILE A 407 14.62 -7.87 10.74
CA ILE A 407 13.52 -8.72 11.17
C ILE A 407 14.09 -10.09 11.55
N ILE A 408 13.75 -10.55 12.74
CA ILE A 408 14.06 -11.91 13.20
C ILE A 408 12.73 -12.62 13.35
N ASN A 409 12.59 -13.78 12.71
CA ASN A 409 11.40 -14.61 12.85
C ASN A 409 11.77 -15.99 13.36
N PHE A 410 11.06 -16.47 14.38
CA PHE A 410 11.16 -17.81 14.90
C PHE A 410 9.78 -18.46 14.87
N GLY A 411 9.71 -19.71 14.47
CA GLY A 411 8.49 -20.50 14.54
C GLY A 411 8.82 -21.93 14.88
N GLY A 412 8.02 -22.57 15.74
CA GLY A 412 8.27 -23.92 16.18
C GLY A 412 6.99 -24.65 16.59
N THR A 413 6.95 -25.95 16.33
CA THR A 413 5.91 -26.85 16.82
C THR A 413 6.56 -28.09 17.42
N TYR A 414 6.04 -28.56 18.55
CA TYR A 414 6.54 -29.74 19.25
C TYR A 414 5.37 -30.60 19.76
N LYS A 415 5.39 -31.88 19.41
CA LYS A 415 4.46 -32.89 19.90
C LYS A 415 4.89 -33.30 21.32
N VAL A 416 4.34 -32.62 22.32
CA VAL A 416 4.58 -32.92 23.74
C VAL A 416 4.12 -34.33 24.08
N THR A 417 2.96 -34.71 23.54
CA THR A 417 2.46 -36.09 23.54
C THR A 417 1.86 -36.41 22.16
N LYS A 418 1.34 -37.63 21.96
CA LYS A 418 0.60 -37.96 20.72
C LYS A 418 -0.64 -37.09 20.50
N GLN A 419 -1.22 -36.57 21.58
CA GLN A 419 -2.47 -35.81 21.59
C GLN A 419 -2.24 -34.31 21.82
N LEU A 420 -1.11 -33.90 22.40
CA LEU A 420 -0.81 -32.51 22.74
C LEU A 420 0.35 -31.99 21.90
N THR A 421 0.10 -30.92 21.14
CA THR A 421 1.11 -30.20 20.37
C THR A 421 1.21 -28.75 20.87
N ALA A 422 2.41 -28.36 21.28
CA ALA A 422 2.73 -26.96 21.58
C ALA A 422 3.28 -26.27 20.33
N GLY A 423 2.92 -25.01 20.12
CA GLY A 423 3.42 -24.19 19.02
C GLY A 423 3.74 -22.77 19.48
N ALA A 424 4.76 -22.16 18.89
CA ALA A 424 5.10 -20.76 19.09
C ALA A 424 5.55 -20.13 17.78
N ASN A 425 5.12 -18.90 17.52
CA ASN A 425 5.60 -18.07 16.42
C ASN A 425 5.88 -16.67 16.97
N VAL A 426 7.10 -16.17 16.77
CA VAL A 426 7.54 -14.85 17.29
C VAL A 426 8.31 -14.14 16.19
N ASN A 427 7.92 -12.90 15.91
CA ASN A 427 8.60 -12.00 15.00
C ASN A 427 9.03 -10.76 15.78
N TYR A 428 10.29 -10.37 15.63
CA TYR A 428 10.83 -9.12 16.12
C TYR A 428 11.18 -8.23 14.93
N TYR A 429 10.74 -6.98 14.97
CA TYR A 429 11.02 -5.97 13.95
C TYR A 429 11.77 -4.81 14.59
N ASN A 430 12.85 -4.39 13.95
CA ASN A 430 13.54 -3.14 14.23
C ASN A 430 13.58 -2.32 12.94
N ILE A 431 12.83 -1.22 12.93
CA ILE A 431 12.66 -0.34 11.78
C ILE A 431 13.24 1.03 12.14
N ASN A 432 14.10 1.58 11.30
CA ASN A 432 14.70 2.90 11.49
C ASN A 432 14.58 3.71 10.20
N GLY A 433 13.82 4.80 10.23
CA GLY A 433 13.68 5.75 9.15
C GLY A 433 14.39 7.07 9.45
N SER A 434 14.90 7.71 8.41
CA SER A 434 15.53 9.03 8.47
C SER A 434 15.33 9.75 7.15
N GLY A 435 14.98 11.04 7.19
CA GLY A 435 14.81 11.86 5.99
C GLY A 435 13.76 11.30 5.02
N ARG A 436 12.60 10.87 5.51
CA ARG A 436 11.39 10.66 4.68
C ARG A 436 11.01 11.94 3.91
N GLY A 437 10.07 11.80 2.99
CA GLY A 437 9.53 12.92 2.24
C GLY A 437 8.52 13.67 3.09
N GLY A 438 8.60 15.01 3.13
CA GLY A 438 7.48 15.83 3.57
C GLY A 438 6.29 15.66 2.62
N THR A 439 5.09 15.81 3.16
CA THR A 439 3.80 15.69 2.47
C THR A 439 2.95 16.92 2.78
N GLY A 440 1.93 17.20 1.96
CA GLY A 440 1.03 18.33 2.18
C GLY A 440 1.63 19.67 1.75
N TYR A 441 0.81 20.72 1.86
CA TYR A 441 1.21 22.12 1.71
C TYR A 441 1.58 22.68 3.07
N ASP A 442 2.84 23.09 3.25
CA ASP A 442 3.33 23.55 4.54
C ASP A 442 4.02 24.91 4.53
N GLY A 443 3.94 25.64 3.40
CA GLY A 443 4.37 27.03 3.24
C GLY A 443 5.75 27.29 3.83
N ALA A 444 5.84 28.32 4.69
CA ALA A 444 7.05 28.73 5.42
C ALA A 444 7.69 27.64 6.31
N SER A 445 7.04 26.47 6.48
CA SER A 445 7.68 25.32 7.11
C SER A 445 8.59 24.52 6.19
N GLY A 446 8.37 24.58 4.88
CA GLY A 446 9.27 24.06 3.85
C GLY A 446 9.61 22.58 3.95
N ARG A 447 8.87 21.76 4.72
CA ARG A 447 9.19 20.33 4.92
C ARG A 447 8.93 19.55 3.63
N ASN A 448 7.89 19.93 2.88
CA ASN A 448 7.65 19.36 1.56
C ASN A 448 8.30 20.22 0.47
N VAL A 449 9.60 19.98 0.22
CA VAL A 449 10.38 20.64 -0.83
C VAL A 449 9.80 20.47 -2.25
N LEU A 450 8.83 19.58 -2.46
CA LEU A 450 8.21 19.44 -3.78
C LEU A 450 7.14 20.48 -4.06
N THR A 451 6.54 21.10 -3.04
CA THR A 451 5.67 22.26 -3.24
C THR A 451 6.48 23.41 -3.84
N ASN A 452 7.71 23.63 -3.36
CA ASN A 452 8.66 24.55 -3.97
C ASN A 452 8.87 24.25 -5.46
N PHE A 453 9.31 23.04 -5.80
CA PHE A 453 9.62 22.70 -7.20
C PHE A 453 8.41 22.70 -8.13
N ARG A 454 7.24 22.29 -7.65
CA ARG A 454 6.05 22.12 -8.50
C ARG A 454 5.14 23.34 -8.55
N GLU A 455 5.22 24.20 -7.55
CA GLU A 455 4.26 25.30 -7.36
C GLU A 455 4.97 26.66 -7.31
N TRP A 456 6.16 26.79 -6.69
CA TRP A 456 6.81 28.07 -6.38
C TRP A 456 8.34 28.04 -6.60
N TRP A 457 8.78 28.14 -7.86
CA TRP A 457 10.20 28.09 -8.25
C TRP A 457 10.59 29.20 -9.24
N GLN A 458 11.85 29.62 -9.20
CA GLN A 458 12.46 30.45 -10.24
C GLN A 458 13.28 29.57 -11.20
N VAL A 459 12.89 29.51 -12.47
CA VAL A 459 13.58 28.64 -13.46
C VAL A 459 15.02 29.07 -13.79
N ASN A 460 15.46 30.26 -13.35
CA ASN A 460 16.86 30.71 -13.39
C ASN A 460 17.71 30.20 -12.20
N THR A 461 17.09 29.60 -11.18
CA THR A 461 17.81 29.03 -10.02
C THR A 461 18.39 27.67 -10.36
N ASP A 462 19.72 27.57 -10.40
CA ASP A 462 20.41 26.30 -10.64
C ASP A 462 20.50 25.46 -9.36
N ILE A 463 19.87 24.28 -9.38
CA ILE A 463 19.79 23.44 -8.18
C ILE A 463 21.15 22.86 -7.77
N LYS A 464 22.05 22.63 -8.73
CA LYS A 464 23.41 22.19 -8.42
C LYS A 464 24.21 23.33 -7.80
N GLY A 465 24.02 24.56 -8.29
CA GLY A 465 24.53 25.76 -7.63
C GLY A 465 24.06 25.88 -6.18
N GLN A 466 22.77 25.62 -5.90
CA GLN A 466 22.24 25.59 -4.53
C GLN A 466 22.91 24.51 -3.66
N LYS A 467 23.20 23.33 -4.21
CA LYS A 467 23.99 22.29 -3.53
C LYS A 467 25.39 22.79 -3.17
N ASP A 468 26.08 23.38 -4.14
CA ASP A 468 27.44 23.87 -3.95
C ASP A 468 27.47 25.01 -2.91
N ALA A 469 26.51 25.94 -2.98
CA ALA A 469 26.36 27.01 -1.99
C ALA A 469 26.13 26.47 -0.56
N TYR A 470 25.29 25.44 -0.41
CA TYR A 470 25.10 24.78 0.90
C TYR A 470 26.43 24.26 1.47
N TYR A 471 27.27 23.59 0.67
CA TYR A 471 28.56 23.10 1.16
C TYR A 471 29.59 24.20 1.39
N ARG A 472 29.69 25.19 0.50
CA ARG A 472 30.66 26.31 0.62
C ARG A 472 30.42 27.16 1.86
N THR A 473 29.15 27.38 2.22
CA THR A 473 28.77 28.18 3.40
C THR A 473 28.93 27.42 4.72
N GLY A 474 29.47 26.19 4.69
CA GLY A 474 29.60 25.36 5.88
C GLY A 474 28.27 24.77 6.35
N ARG A 475 27.38 24.43 5.40
CA ARG A 475 26.03 23.86 5.64
C ARG A 475 24.99 24.84 6.19
N LYS A 476 25.13 26.12 5.85
CA LYS A 476 24.14 27.15 6.21
C LYS A 476 23.06 27.26 5.14
N ASN A 477 21.96 27.93 5.48
CA ASN A 477 20.87 28.20 4.55
C ASN A 477 21.26 29.30 3.55
N ALA A 478 21.94 28.91 2.47
CA ALA A 478 22.20 29.77 1.32
C ALA A 478 21.01 29.71 0.35
N THR A 479 19.89 30.33 0.74
CA THR A 479 18.66 30.31 -0.05
C THR A 479 18.79 31.14 -1.33
N TRP A 480 18.04 30.75 -2.36
CA TRP A 480 17.84 31.56 -3.56
C TRP A 480 16.74 32.61 -3.40
N ASN A 481 15.87 32.47 -2.39
CA ASN A 481 14.71 33.32 -2.15
C ASN A 481 14.83 34.07 -0.81
N TYR A 482 15.23 35.33 -0.90
CA TYR A 482 15.51 36.19 0.26
C TYR A 482 14.92 37.58 0.09
N ALA A 483 14.71 38.25 1.23
CA ALA A 483 13.97 39.50 1.34
C ALA A 483 14.49 40.59 0.40
N ASP A 484 15.81 40.78 0.33
CA ASP A 484 16.43 41.78 -0.53
C ASP A 484 17.89 41.43 -0.80
N PRO A 485 18.51 41.85 -1.93
CA PRO A 485 19.95 41.72 -2.13
C PRO A 485 20.82 42.33 -1.02
N THR A 486 20.27 43.24 -0.19
CA THR A 486 20.91 43.81 1.00
C THR A 486 20.49 43.15 2.33
N ASP A 487 19.44 42.32 2.31
CA ASP A 487 18.94 41.51 3.43
C ASP A 487 18.67 40.08 2.97
N LEU A 488 19.66 39.20 3.21
CA LEU A 488 19.63 37.81 2.75
C LEU A 488 18.75 36.89 3.63
N THR A 489 17.85 37.45 4.43
CA THR A 489 16.89 36.70 5.24
C THR A 489 15.96 35.90 4.33
N PRO A 490 15.85 34.56 4.50
CA PRO A 490 14.89 33.74 3.78
C PRO A 490 13.44 34.17 4.05
N ILE A 491 12.59 34.20 3.03
CA ILE A 491 11.20 34.67 3.16
C ILE A 491 10.15 33.56 2.97
N TYR A 492 10.24 32.77 1.90
CA TYR A 492 9.28 31.70 1.61
C TYR A 492 9.97 30.34 1.53
N TRP A 493 11.20 30.32 0.99
CA TRP A 493 11.90 29.08 0.72
C TRP A 493 13.30 29.03 1.30
N ASP A 494 13.63 27.90 1.89
CA ASP A 494 15.00 27.53 2.26
C ASP A 494 15.73 26.92 1.05
N ASN A 495 17.06 26.86 1.13
CA ASN A 495 17.85 26.04 0.22
C ASN A 495 17.41 24.55 0.35
N PRO A 496 17.01 23.87 -0.74
CA PRO A 496 16.50 22.50 -0.66
C PRO A 496 17.47 21.49 -0.02
N TYR A 497 18.78 21.67 -0.20
CA TYR A 497 19.79 20.81 0.44
C TYR A 497 19.93 21.13 1.93
N PHE A 498 19.79 22.38 2.34
CA PHE A 498 19.72 22.72 3.76
C PHE A 498 18.57 21.98 4.44
N VAL A 499 17.34 22.07 3.90
CA VAL A 499 16.18 21.34 4.43
C VAL A 499 16.46 19.84 4.58
N ARG A 500 17.00 19.20 3.55
CA ARG A 500 17.20 17.73 3.54
C ARG A 500 18.30 17.23 4.46
N PHE A 501 19.30 18.05 4.76
CA PHE A 501 20.47 17.62 5.52
C PHE A 501 20.52 18.19 6.94
N THR A 502 19.77 19.25 7.25
CA THR A 502 19.73 19.87 8.59
C THR A 502 18.37 19.68 9.27
N ASN A 503 17.25 19.80 8.53
CA ASN A 503 15.88 19.63 9.03
C ASN A 503 15.42 18.16 8.96
N VAL A 504 16.30 17.23 9.37
CA VAL A 504 16.12 15.78 9.17
C VAL A 504 15.21 15.19 10.23
N GLU A 505 14.05 14.69 9.87
CA GLU A 505 13.24 13.86 10.75
C GLU A 505 13.78 12.43 10.85
N THR A 506 13.52 11.78 11.99
CA THR A 506 13.92 10.39 12.25
C THR A 506 12.81 9.65 12.99
N ASP A 507 12.62 8.38 12.65
CA ASP A 507 11.69 7.49 13.33
C ASP A 507 12.32 6.13 13.63
N THR A 508 11.97 5.54 14.77
CA THR A 508 12.31 4.15 15.11
C THR A 508 11.07 3.40 15.57
N ARG A 509 10.98 2.12 15.22
CA ARG A 509 9.92 1.20 15.69
C ARG A 509 10.54 -0.13 16.09
N ASN A 510 10.30 -0.53 17.33
CA ASN A 510 10.60 -1.88 17.83
C ASN A 510 9.29 -2.60 18.06
N ARG A 511 9.07 -3.75 17.41
CA ARG A 511 7.80 -4.49 17.45
C ARG A 511 8.03 -5.96 17.74
N TYR A 512 7.18 -6.52 18.59
CA TYR A 512 7.04 -7.96 18.85
C TYR A 512 5.66 -8.40 18.37
N LEU A 513 5.62 -9.39 17.46
CA LEU A 513 4.39 -9.93 16.91
C LEU A 513 4.45 -11.46 16.96
N GLY A 514 3.51 -12.09 17.65
CA GLY A 514 3.57 -13.54 17.78
C GLY A 514 2.44 -14.17 18.57
N ASN A 515 2.47 -15.49 18.65
CA ASN A 515 1.57 -16.27 19.49
C ASN A 515 2.26 -17.50 20.08
N VAL A 516 1.68 -17.98 21.17
CA VAL A 516 1.93 -19.29 21.75
C VAL A 516 0.60 -20.03 21.77
N SER A 517 0.60 -21.30 21.37
CA SER A 517 -0.59 -22.14 21.31
C SER A 517 -0.36 -23.55 21.83
N LEU A 518 -1.40 -24.12 22.43
CA LEU A 518 -1.50 -25.52 22.81
C LEU A 518 -2.68 -26.13 22.08
N ASN A 519 -2.43 -27.18 21.32
CA ASN A 519 -3.44 -27.91 20.55
C ASN A 519 -3.57 -29.31 21.14
N TYR A 520 -4.71 -29.59 21.76
CA TYR A 520 -5.02 -30.87 22.39
C TYR A 520 -6.10 -31.61 21.58
N LYS A 521 -5.75 -32.80 21.10
CA LYS A 521 -6.63 -33.70 20.37
C LYS A 521 -7.03 -34.89 21.26
N PRO A 522 -8.03 -34.73 22.15
CA PRO A 522 -8.51 -35.84 22.98
C PRO A 522 -9.11 -36.97 22.14
N LEU A 523 -9.68 -36.63 20.98
CA LEU A 523 -10.28 -37.53 20.01
C LEU A 523 -9.84 -37.09 18.61
N ASP A 524 -9.81 -38.00 17.64
CA ASP A 524 -9.34 -37.68 16.28
C ASP A 524 -10.18 -36.61 15.57
N TRP A 525 -11.44 -36.46 15.95
CA TRP A 525 -12.40 -35.48 15.42
C TRP A 525 -12.50 -34.19 16.25
N LEU A 526 -11.85 -34.10 17.41
CA LEU A 526 -11.93 -32.94 18.32
C LEU A 526 -10.55 -32.36 18.59
N ASN A 527 -10.37 -31.06 18.34
CA ASN A 527 -9.16 -30.31 18.65
C ASN A 527 -9.49 -29.08 19.51
N ILE A 528 -8.96 -29.04 20.72
CA ILE A 528 -9.07 -27.93 21.65
C ILE A 528 -7.78 -27.11 21.56
N THR A 529 -7.90 -25.85 21.16
CA THR A 529 -6.78 -24.91 21.04
C THR A 529 -6.89 -23.82 22.09
N GLY A 530 -5.90 -23.71 22.97
CA GLY A 530 -5.65 -22.51 23.76
C GLY A 530 -4.56 -21.69 23.09
N ARG A 531 -4.77 -20.40 22.86
CA ARG A 531 -3.78 -19.53 22.21
C ARG A 531 -3.74 -18.15 22.86
N VAL A 532 -2.52 -17.65 23.08
CA VAL A 532 -2.27 -16.26 23.47
C VAL A 532 -1.48 -15.61 22.35
N SER A 533 -1.97 -14.48 21.86
CA SER A 533 -1.36 -13.71 20.77
C SER A 533 -1.03 -12.30 21.24
N LEU A 534 0.12 -11.77 20.84
CA LEU A 534 0.61 -10.45 21.21
C LEU A 534 1.07 -9.70 19.96
N ASP A 535 0.65 -8.45 19.85
CA ASP A 535 1.22 -7.44 18.98
C ASP A 535 1.56 -6.21 19.82
N SER A 536 2.84 -5.92 20.00
CA SER A 536 3.29 -4.81 20.84
C SER A 536 4.43 -4.07 20.16
N TYR A 537 4.36 -2.75 20.13
CA TYR A 537 5.43 -1.93 19.58
C TYR A 537 5.62 -0.61 20.33
N ALA A 538 6.85 -0.14 20.32
CA ALA A 538 7.23 1.20 20.72
C ALA A 538 7.78 1.96 19.53
N THR A 539 7.27 3.17 19.30
CA THR A 539 7.69 4.09 18.25
C THR A 539 8.25 5.37 18.87
N LEU A 540 9.35 5.86 18.33
CA LEU A 540 9.91 7.19 18.63
C LEU A 540 10.00 7.96 17.32
N GLN A 541 9.37 9.13 17.26
CA GLN A 541 9.45 10.08 16.15
C GLN A 541 10.07 11.37 16.64
N GLN A 542 10.98 11.92 15.84
CA GLN A 542 11.66 13.18 16.10
C GLN A 542 11.64 14.04 14.85
N GLU A 543 11.15 15.25 14.98
CA GLU A 543 11.21 16.27 13.92
C GLU A 543 12.02 17.46 14.40
N ARG A 544 12.69 18.15 13.48
CA ARG A 544 13.49 19.33 13.80
C ARG A 544 13.50 20.34 12.67
N LYS A 545 13.70 21.59 13.05
CA LYS A 545 13.99 22.71 12.16
C LYS A 545 15.19 23.48 12.69
N SER A 546 16.15 23.72 11.82
CA SER A 546 17.45 24.30 12.13
C SER A 546 17.39 25.81 12.18
N VAL A 547 18.30 26.43 12.94
CA VAL A 547 18.49 27.88 12.96
C VAL A 547 18.83 28.37 11.56
N GLY A 548 18.22 29.50 11.15
CA GLY A 548 18.38 30.07 9.80
C GLY A 548 17.38 29.58 8.76
N SER A 549 16.44 28.68 9.12
CA SER A 549 15.27 28.37 8.28
C SER A 549 14.29 29.56 8.22
N VAL A 550 13.42 29.63 7.20
CA VAL A 550 12.32 30.62 7.12
C VAL A 550 11.44 30.64 8.39
N GLY A 551 11.11 29.45 8.91
CA GLY A 551 10.29 29.31 10.12
C GLY A 551 11.10 29.19 11.42
N VAL A 552 10.44 29.42 12.55
CA VAL A 552 11.05 29.31 13.89
C VAL A 552 11.70 27.93 14.09
N PRO A 553 12.99 27.86 14.47
CA PRO A 553 13.68 26.60 14.68
C PRO A 553 13.06 25.84 15.87
N TYR A 554 12.99 24.52 15.77
CA TYR A 554 12.38 23.71 16.83
C TYR A 554 12.95 22.30 16.89
N PHE A 555 12.69 21.64 18.01
CA PHE A 555 12.80 20.20 18.14
C PHE A 555 11.52 19.64 18.74
N SER A 556 10.96 18.60 18.12
CA SER A 556 9.79 17.90 18.62
C SER A 556 10.04 16.41 18.73
N ARG A 557 9.36 15.80 19.71
CA ARG A 557 9.48 14.38 20.03
C ARG A 557 8.09 13.80 20.29
N PHE A 558 7.80 12.67 19.66
CA PHE A 558 6.61 11.88 19.90
C PHE A 558 7.00 10.43 20.24
N ASN A 559 6.60 9.95 21.40
CA ASN A 559 6.77 8.57 21.83
C ASN A 559 5.40 7.91 21.85
N GLN A 560 5.31 6.69 21.33
CA GLN A 560 4.09 5.89 21.43
C GLN A 560 4.42 4.44 21.76
N SER A 561 3.62 3.85 22.64
CA SER A 561 3.62 2.42 22.92
C SER A 561 2.22 1.86 22.72
N VAL A 562 2.09 0.88 21.85
CA VAL A 562 0.83 0.16 21.58
C VAL A 562 1.02 -1.30 21.94
N SER A 563 0.02 -1.89 22.60
CA SER A 563 0.01 -3.32 22.89
C SER A 563 -1.40 -3.86 22.70
N GLU A 564 -1.52 -4.93 21.93
CA GLU A 564 -2.73 -5.72 21.79
C GLU A 564 -2.44 -7.17 22.18
N THR A 565 -3.21 -7.69 23.12
CA THR A 565 -3.18 -9.10 23.51
C THR A 565 -4.52 -9.76 23.25
N ASN A 566 -4.51 -10.93 22.62
CA ASN A 566 -5.70 -11.75 22.37
C ASN A 566 -5.55 -13.10 23.08
N TYR A 567 -6.58 -13.50 23.81
CA TYR A 567 -6.70 -14.81 24.44
C TYR A 567 -7.81 -15.57 23.75
N ASP A 568 -7.46 -16.67 23.08
CA ASP A 568 -8.41 -17.53 22.37
C ASP A 568 -8.49 -18.90 23.05
N LEU A 569 -9.73 -19.37 23.26
CA LEU A 569 -10.00 -20.77 23.57
C LEU A 569 -10.99 -21.29 22.53
N LEU A 570 -10.57 -22.29 21.75
CA LEU A 570 -11.29 -22.80 20.58
C LEU A 570 -11.50 -24.31 20.73
N ALA A 571 -12.70 -24.79 20.43
CA ALA A 571 -13.00 -26.21 20.25
C ALA A 571 -13.42 -26.43 18.79
N ASN A 572 -12.59 -27.16 18.06
CA ASN A 572 -12.79 -27.49 16.65
C ASN A 572 -13.23 -28.94 16.53
N ILE A 573 -14.37 -29.16 15.90
CA ILE A 573 -14.95 -30.46 15.61
C ILE A 573 -14.89 -30.69 14.11
N ASP A 574 -14.38 -31.84 13.67
CA ASP A 574 -14.45 -32.31 12.28
C ASP A 574 -14.84 -33.78 12.29
N LYS A 575 -16.13 -34.06 12.07
CA LYS A 575 -16.70 -35.39 12.20
C LYS A 575 -17.54 -35.75 10.99
N ASN A 576 -17.26 -36.91 10.39
CA ASN A 576 -18.17 -37.54 9.44
C ASN A 576 -19.34 -38.16 10.22
N ILE A 577 -20.54 -37.62 10.06
CA ILE A 577 -21.77 -38.12 10.69
C ILE A 577 -22.24 -39.39 9.97
N SER A 578 -22.05 -39.43 8.65
CA SER A 578 -22.24 -40.62 7.80
C SER A 578 -21.24 -40.57 6.64
N GLU A 579 -21.32 -41.54 5.72
CA GLU A 579 -20.52 -41.52 4.47
C GLU A 579 -20.80 -40.28 3.61
N ASP A 580 -22.02 -39.74 3.72
CA ASP A 580 -22.47 -38.61 2.92
C ASP A 580 -22.44 -37.27 3.67
N PHE A 581 -22.34 -37.26 5.00
CA PHE A 581 -22.42 -36.02 5.78
C PHE A 581 -21.15 -35.78 6.59
N ASN A 582 -20.51 -34.64 6.38
CA ASN A 582 -19.43 -34.12 7.21
C ASN A 582 -19.90 -32.87 7.95
N LEU A 583 -19.69 -32.85 9.27
CA LEU A 583 -19.93 -31.70 10.12
C LEU A 583 -18.59 -31.17 10.62
N LYS A 584 -18.33 -29.91 10.29
CA LYS A 584 -17.30 -29.12 10.98
C LYS A 584 -17.99 -28.13 11.90
N ALA A 585 -17.58 -28.06 13.16
CA ALA A 585 -18.09 -27.06 14.08
C ALA A 585 -16.95 -26.38 14.83
N LEU A 586 -17.13 -25.10 15.14
CA LEU A 586 -16.20 -24.29 15.91
C LEU A 586 -16.99 -23.64 17.04
N LEU A 587 -16.51 -23.82 18.26
CA LEU A 587 -16.95 -23.05 19.43
C LEU A 587 -15.73 -22.28 19.93
N GLY A 588 -15.91 -21.00 20.26
CA GLY A 588 -14.77 -20.20 20.70
C GLY A 588 -15.12 -19.04 21.59
N THR A 589 -14.14 -18.66 22.40
CA THR A 589 -14.11 -17.41 23.15
C THR A 589 -12.86 -16.62 22.78
N ASN A 590 -12.96 -15.30 22.77
CA ASN A 590 -11.86 -14.40 22.48
C ASN A 590 -11.93 -13.21 23.42
N ILE A 591 -10.87 -12.94 24.17
CA ILE A 591 -10.71 -11.72 24.96
C ILE A 591 -9.62 -10.90 24.31
N ARG A 592 -9.96 -9.70 23.85
CA ARG A 592 -9.01 -8.75 23.26
C ARG A 592 -8.78 -7.60 24.22
N LYS A 593 -7.51 -7.33 24.56
CA LYS A 593 -7.10 -6.19 25.37
C LYS A 593 -6.15 -5.31 24.58
N GLN A 594 -6.42 -4.02 24.54
CA GLN A 594 -5.64 -3.02 23.80
C GLN A 594 -5.25 -1.86 24.71
N THR A 595 -3.98 -1.48 24.66
CA THR A 595 -3.44 -0.26 25.26
C THR A 595 -2.74 0.59 24.21
N ASN A 596 -2.92 1.91 24.27
CA ASN A 596 -2.21 2.87 23.44
C ASN A 596 -1.82 4.07 24.31
N ASN A 597 -0.52 4.25 24.50
CA ASN A 597 0.05 5.31 25.31
C ASN A 597 0.91 6.20 24.43
N SER A 598 0.78 7.51 24.54
CA SER A 598 1.66 8.43 23.81
C SER A 598 1.99 9.71 24.58
N VAL A 599 3.16 10.26 24.31
CA VAL A 599 3.62 11.55 24.82
C VAL A 599 4.18 12.37 23.65
N SER A 600 3.73 13.60 23.51
CA SER A 600 4.22 14.57 22.52
C SER A 600 4.74 15.82 23.20
N ALA A 601 5.94 16.27 22.84
CA ALA A 601 6.53 17.51 23.34
C ALA A 601 7.32 18.24 22.24
N VAL A 602 7.42 19.57 22.37
CA VAL A 602 8.12 20.44 21.44
C VAL A 602 8.77 21.60 22.19
N THR A 603 9.91 22.10 21.69
CA THR A 603 10.51 23.35 22.17
C THR A 603 9.58 24.55 21.91
N ASN A 604 9.77 25.62 22.67
CA ASN A 604 8.95 26.82 22.62
C ASN A 604 9.83 28.05 22.34
N GLY A 605 9.45 28.84 21.33
CA GLY A 605 10.13 30.10 20.97
C GLY A 605 11.47 29.96 20.24
N GLY A 606 11.94 28.76 19.92
CA GLY A 606 13.20 28.55 19.21
C GLY A 606 14.10 27.49 19.83
N LEU A 607 15.36 27.48 19.39
CA LEU A 607 16.47 26.74 20.00
C LEU A 607 17.48 27.73 20.60
N ILE A 608 17.99 27.47 21.81
CA ILE A 608 19.01 28.34 22.45
C ILE A 608 20.35 28.19 21.72
N VAL A 609 20.82 26.95 21.59
CA VAL A 609 22.09 26.62 20.94
C VAL A 609 21.83 25.94 19.60
N GLU A 610 22.44 26.47 18.53
CA GLU A 610 22.37 25.87 17.19
C GLU A 610 22.92 24.44 17.18
N GLY A 611 22.25 23.54 16.44
CA GLY A 611 22.67 22.14 16.27
C GLY A 611 22.37 21.21 17.45
N ILE A 612 21.90 21.73 18.59
CA ILE A 612 21.48 20.91 19.75
C ILE A 612 19.97 20.67 19.69
N TYR A 613 19.57 19.45 19.34
CA TYR A 613 18.15 19.06 19.23
C TYR A 613 17.69 18.32 20.49
N ALA A 614 17.31 19.10 21.50
CA ALA A 614 16.80 18.60 22.77
C ALA A 614 15.66 19.48 23.26
N LEU A 615 14.68 18.89 23.96
CA LEU A 615 13.55 19.63 24.54
C LEU A 615 14.00 20.67 25.57
N SER A 616 15.13 20.42 26.24
CA SER A 616 15.77 21.35 27.18
C SER A 616 16.45 22.53 26.50
N ASN A 617 16.74 22.46 25.20
CA ASN A 617 17.37 23.53 24.44
C ASN A 617 16.33 24.52 23.90
N SER A 618 15.35 24.88 24.74
CA SER A 618 14.19 25.69 24.38
C SER A 618 14.36 27.12 24.88
N VAL A 619 14.10 28.13 24.02
CA VAL A 619 14.24 29.55 24.40
C VAL A 619 13.31 29.93 25.54
N ASN A 620 12.05 29.51 25.44
CA ASN A 620 11.06 29.65 26.49
C ASN A 620 10.83 28.31 27.18
N THR A 621 10.24 28.31 28.38
CA THR A 621 9.75 27.09 29.02
C THR A 621 8.85 26.31 28.04
N PRO A 622 9.17 25.04 27.73
CA PRO A 622 8.29 24.21 26.91
C PRO A 622 6.90 24.11 27.53
N ASN A 623 5.87 24.05 26.68
CA ASN A 623 4.52 23.74 27.16
C ASN A 623 4.50 22.34 27.78
N ALA A 624 3.55 22.11 28.69
CA ALA A 624 3.31 20.78 29.23
C ALA A 624 3.11 19.77 28.08
N PRO A 625 3.73 18.57 28.14
CA PRO A 625 3.55 17.56 27.13
C PRO A 625 2.09 17.17 26.94
N VAL A 626 1.72 16.79 25.72
CA VAL A 626 0.41 16.20 25.44
C VAL A 626 0.52 14.70 25.64
N GLU A 627 -0.29 14.18 26.55
CA GLU A 627 -0.30 12.77 26.93
C GLU A 627 -1.63 12.11 26.57
N PHE A 628 -1.58 10.84 26.20
CA PHE A 628 -2.75 10.01 25.98
C PHE A 628 -2.49 8.61 26.54
N GLU A 629 -3.47 8.08 27.26
CA GLU A 629 -3.55 6.68 27.66
C GLU A 629 -4.93 6.16 27.28
N GLY A 630 -4.99 5.19 26.37
CA GLY A 630 -6.21 4.55 25.92
C GLY A 630 -6.24 3.08 26.29
N LYS A 631 -7.30 2.63 26.97
CA LYS A 631 -7.57 1.23 27.30
C LYS A 631 -8.89 0.77 26.69
N ARG A 632 -8.87 -0.38 26.01
CA ARG A 632 -10.04 -0.98 25.39
C ARG A 632 -10.01 -2.48 25.53
N GLU A 633 -11.17 -3.05 25.88
CA GLU A 633 -11.36 -4.49 25.99
C GLU A 633 -12.61 -4.92 25.20
N VAL A 634 -12.51 -6.07 24.52
CA VAL A 634 -13.64 -6.68 23.83
C VAL A 634 -13.69 -8.17 24.15
N ASP A 635 -14.82 -8.61 24.70
CA ASP A 635 -15.10 -9.99 25.03
C ASP A 635 -16.03 -10.59 23.97
N GLY A 636 -15.55 -11.63 23.29
CA GLY A 636 -16.25 -12.32 22.22
C GLY A 636 -16.56 -13.77 22.57
N VAL A 637 -17.79 -14.20 22.27
CA VAL A 637 -18.20 -15.61 22.27
C VAL A 637 -18.81 -15.92 20.91
N PHE A 638 -18.37 -16.99 20.27
CA PHE A 638 -18.80 -17.33 18.93
C PHE A 638 -18.94 -18.84 18.71
N ALA A 639 -19.83 -19.17 17.79
CA ALA A 639 -20.07 -20.52 17.33
C ALA A 639 -20.22 -20.51 15.81
N GLY A 640 -19.79 -21.59 15.16
CA GLY A 640 -19.99 -21.81 13.74
C GLY A 640 -20.15 -23.29 13.43
N ALA A 641 -20.93 -23.60 12.40
CA ALA A 641 -21.11 -24.95 11.91
C ALA A 641 -21.13 -24.94 10.37
N THR A 642 -20.42 -25.90 9.79
CA THR A 642 -20.36 -26.17 8.36
C THR A 642 -20.83 -27.60 8.15
N LEU A 643 -22.02 -27.76 7.58
CA LEU A 643 -22.56 -29.05 7.19
C LEU A 643 -22.32 -29.26 5.69
N SER A 644 -21.57 -30.28 5.34
CA SER A 644 -21.35 -30.69 3.95
C SER A 644 -22.11 -31.99 3.67
N TYR A 645 -22.94 -31.97 2.62
CA TYR A 645 -23.57 -33.16 2.06
C TYR A 645 -22.86 -33.55 0.77
N LYS A 646 -22.24 -34.73 0.79
CA LYS A 646 -21.33 -35.26 -0.22
C LYS A 646 -20.26 -34.21 -0.57
N THR A 647 -19.85 -34.18 -1.82
CA THR A 647 -18.88 -33.23 -2.36
C THR A 647 -19.53 -31.95 -2.88
N TYR A 648 -20.88 -31.86 -2.90
CA TYR A 648 -21.57 -30.87 -3.71
C TYR A 648 -22.45 -29.86 -2.99
N LEU A 649 -22.90 -30.10 -1.75
CA LEU A 649 -23.71 -29.12 -1.03
C LEU A 649 -23.04 -28.77 0.30
N THR A 650 -22.92 -27.48 0.60
CA THR A 650 -22.34 -26.99 1.84
C THR A 650 -23.20 -25.87 2.41
N LEU A 651 -23.65 -26.03 3.66
CA LEU A 651 -24.30 -25.00 4.45
C LEU A 651 -23.36 -24.58 5.57
N ASP A 652 -23.05 -23.30 5.65
CA ASP A 652 -22.19 -22.71 6.67
C ASP A 652 -22.97 -21.64 7.43
N GLY A 653 -22.96 -21.70 8.76
CA GLY A 653 -23.63 -20.72 9.62
C GLY A 653 -22.74 -20.34 10.79
N THR A 654 -22.72 -19.06 11.14
CA THR A 654 -21.98 -18.56 12.30
C THR A 654 -22.81 -17.56 13.09
N ILE A 655 -22.54 -17.49 14.40
CA ILE A 655 -23.06 -16.45 15.28
C ILE A 655 -21.95 -15.99 16.21
N ARG A 656 -21.84 -14.68 16.41
CA ARG A 656 -20.90 -14.09 17.36
C ARG A 656 -21.59 -13.03 18.20
N ARG A 657 -21.23 -13.00 19.48
CA ARG A 657 -21.60 -11.99 20.46
C ARG A 657 -20.33 -11.30 20.93
N ASP A 658 -20.25 -9.99 20.75
CA ASP A 658 -19.19 -9.17 21.34
C ASP A 658 -19.76 -8.27 22.45
N ALA A 659 -18.94 -8.00 23.47
CA ALA A 659 -19.14 -6.96 24.46
C ALA A 659 -17.94 -6.02 24.46
N SER A 660 -18.13 -4.72 24.20
CA SER A 660 -17.02 -3.76 24.12
C SER A 660 -17.02 -2.76 25.28
N SER A 661 -15.84 -2.48 25.83
CA SER A 661 -15.66 -1.46 26.87
C SER A 661 -15.86 -0.01 26.37
N THR A 662 -15.89 0.22 25.06
CA THR A 662 -16.03 1.58 24.48
C THR A 662 -17.48 2.00 24.27
N LEU A 663 -18.43 1.11 24.55
CA LEU A 663 -19.86 1.38 24.46
C LEU A 663 -20.48 1.51 25.86
N PRO A 664 -21.64 2.20 25.98
CA PRO A 664 -22.31 2.39 27.26
C PRO A 664 -22.76 1.07 27.90
N LYS A 665 -22.73 1.02 29.23
CA LYS A 665 -23.25 -0.12 30.01
C LYS A 665 -24.73 -0.37 29.64
N GLY A 666 -25.06 -1.62 29.31
CA GLY A 666 -26.40 -2.02 28.87
C GLY A 666 -26.62 -1.98 27.35
N ASN A 667 -25.81 -1.22 26.60
CA ASN A 667 -25.81 -1.17 25.13
C ASN A 667 -24.46 -1.62 24.53
N ASN A 668 -23.59 -2.20 25.34
CA ASN A 668 -22.26 -2.62 24.95
C ASN A 668 -22.17 -4.03 24.36
N VAL A 669 -23.29 -4.76 24.33
CA VAL A 669 -23.39 -6.13 23.82
C VAL A 669 -24.11 -6.15 22.49
N TYR A 670 -23.56 -6.86 21.50
CA TYR A 670 -24.19 -7.00 20.19
C TYR A 670 -23.91 -8.36 19.55
N TYR A 671 -24.91 -8.83 18.80
CA TYR A 671 -24.94 -10.12 18.13
C TYR A 671 -24.99 -9.91 16.63
N TYR A 672 -24.28 -10.75 15.89
CA TYR A 672 -24.28 -10.69 14.44
C TYR A 672 -24.10 -12.08 13.82
N PRO A 673 -25.14 -12.60 13.13
CA PRO A 673 -25.10 -13.90 12.49
C PRO A 673 -24.58 -13.82 11.04
N SER A 674 -24.17 -14.97 10.51
CA SER A 674 -23.99 -15.18 9.07
C SER A 674 -24.46 -16.55 8.64
N ILE A 675 -24.88 -16.65 7.39
CA ILE A 675 -25.27 -17.90 6.73
C ILE A 675 -24.80 -17.87 5.29
N SER A 676 -24.23 -18.99 4.83
CA SER A 676 -23.70 -19.16 3.49
C SER A 676 -24.08 -20.53 2.94
N LEU A 677 -24.43 -20.58 1.66
CA LEU A 677 -24.76 -21.79 0.92
C LEU A 677 -23.79 -21.91 -0.26
N GLY A 678 -23.18 -23.08 -0.42
CA GLY A 678 -22.36 -23.45 -1.57
C GLY A 678 -22.92 -24.70 -2.25
N PHE A 679 -23.08 -24.65 -3.56
CA PHE A 679 -23.60 -25.75 -4.37
C PHE A 679 -22.70 -26.02 -5.58
N VAL A 680 -21.91 -27.09 -5.54
CA VAL A 680 -21.03 -27.56 -6.62
C VAL A 680 -21.84 -28.40 -7.62
N PHE A 681 -22.63 -27.72 -8.45
CA PHE A 681 -23.51 -28.37 -9.42
C PHE A 681 -22.78 -29.24 -10.46
N SER A 682 -21.48 -29.01 -10.69
CA SER A 682 -20.70 -29.85 -11.62
C SER A 682 -20.60 -31.31 -11.17
N GLU A 683 -20.74 -31.59 -9.88
CA GLU A 683 -20.78 -32.97 -9.36
C GLU A 683 -22.01 -33.75 -9.87
N LEU A 684 -23.08 -33.05 -10.27
CA LEU A 684 -24.27 -33.64 -10.89
C LEU A 684 -24.16 -33.73 -12.42
N LEU A 685 -23.16 -33.06 -13.01
CA LEU A 685 -22.95 -32.93 -14.46
C LEU A 685 -21.64 -33.61 -14.93
N LYS A 686 -21.17 -34.65 -14.23
CA LYS A 686 -19.88 -35.32 -14.50
C LYS A 686 -19.71 -35.86 -15.92
N ASN A 687 -20.82 -36.10 -16.63
CA ASN A 687 -20.81 -36.58 -18.02
C ASN A 687 -20.47 -35.47 -19.03
N GLN A 688 -20.46 -34.20 -18.61
CA GLN A 688 -20.20 -33.05 -19.48
C GLN A 688 -18.70 -32.73 -19.52
N SER A 689 -17.99 -33.26 -20.52
CA SER A 689 -16.52 -33.13 -20.63
C SER A 689 -16.01 -31.69 -20.81
N TRP A 690 -16.88 -30.76 -21.24
CA TRP A 690 -16.56 -29.34 -21.39
C TRP A 690 -16.50 -28.60 -20.04
N LEU A 691 -17.24 -29.06 -19.01
CA LEU A 691 -17.30 -28.47 -17.68
C LEU A 691 -16.38 -29.23 -16.72
N SER A 692 -15.37 -28.55 -16.17
CA SER A 692 -14.42 -29.13 -15.22
C SER A 692 -14.82 -28.90 -13.77
N TYR A 693 -15.40 -27.74 -13.47
CA TYR A 693 -15.89 -27.39 -12.14
C TYR A 693 -16.97 -26.30 -12.28
N GLY A 694 -17.96 -26.33 -11.41
CA GLY A 694 -19.06 -25.38 -11.40
C GLY A 694 -19.66 -25.30 -10.00
N LYS A 695 -19.66 -24.09 -9.42
CA LYS A 695 -20.18 -23.82 -8.08
C LYS A 695 -20.96 -22.52 -8.03
N LEU A 696 -22.17 -22.61 -7.48
CA LEU A 696 -22.97 -21.46 -7.08
C LEU A 696 -22.77 -21.22 -5.57
N ARG A 697 -22.68 -19.96 -5.17
CA ARG A 697 -22.61 -19.56 -3.75
C ARG A 697 -23.50 -18.36 -3.47
N ALA A 698 -24.13 -18.37 -2.30
CA ALA A 698 -24.93 -17.25 -1.81
C ALA A 698 -24.68 -17.08 -0.32
N ASN A 699 -24.56 -15.85 0.16
CA ASN A 699 -24.39 -15.59 1.58
C ASN A 699 -25.10 -14.31 2.04
N TYR A 700 -25.45 -14.31 3.32
CA TYR A 700 -25.94 -13.18 4.08
C TYR A 700 -25.19 -13.10 5.40
N ALA A 701 -24.74 -11.90 5.77
CA ALA A 701 -24.01 -11.70 7.02
C ALA A 701 -24.26 -10.32 7.61
N GLN A 702 -24.16 -10.25 8.93
CA GLN A 702 -24.01 -8.99 9.65
C GLN A 702 -22.68 -9.00 10.40
N VAL A 703 -22.09 -7.82 10.58
CA VAL A 703 -20.94 -7.60 11.48
C VAL A 703 -21.16 -6.30 12.22
N GLY A 704 -21.03 -6.32 13.55
CA GLY A 704 -21.12 -5.13 14.39
C GLY A 704 -19.76 -4.45 14.58
N SER A 705 -19.75 -3.15 14.88
CA SER A 705 -18.55 -2.41 15.27
C SER A 705 -18.82 -1.49 16.46
N ASP A 706 -17.79 -1.26 17.26
CA ASP A 706 -17.81 -0.50 18.51
C ASP A 706 -17.13 0.88 18.36
N ALA A 707 -17.22 1.72 19.39
CA ALA A 707 -16.69 3.09 19.37
C ALA A 707 -15.16 3.13 19.58
N GLY A 708 -14.58 4.30 19.30
CA GLY A 708 -13.22 4.66 19.74
C GLY A 708 -13.12 4.86 21.26
N TYR A 709 -11.90 5.16 21.74
CA TYR A 709 -11.63 5.37 23.17
C TYR A 709 -12.40 6.59 23.71
N TYR A 710 -13.08 6.43 24.85
CA TYR A 710 -13.64 7.51 25.69
C TYR A 710 -14.64 8.46 25.02
N ASN A 711 -15.50 7.94 24.13
CA ASN A 711 -16.52 8.74 23.43
C ASN A 711 -17.91 8.78 24.13
N ILE A 712 -18.03 8.25 25.36
CA ILE A 712 -19.31 8.11 26.08
C ILE A 712 -19.47 9.05 27.30
N THR A 713 -18.38 9.61 27.81
CA THR A 713 -18.38 10.44 29.03
C THR A 713 -17.72 11.78 28.73
N ASP A 714 -18.40 12.89 28.99
CA ASP A 714 -17.82 14.23 28.84
C ASP A 714 -16.66 14.43 29.84
N THR A 715 -15.56 15.05 29.39
CA THR A 715 -14.38 15.36 30.22
C THR A 715 -13.94 16.80 29.99
N TYR A 716 -13.14 17.34 30.91
CA TYR A 716 -12.44 18.61 30.72
C TYR A 716 -11.05 18.38 30.08
N SER A 717 -10.56 19.37 29.35
CA SER A 717 -9.19 19.44 28.85
C SER A 717 -8.41 20.48 29.64
N ILE A 718 -7.17 20.15 30.01
CA ILE A 718 -6.24 21.11 30.57
C ILE A 718 -5.70 21.97 29.43
N THR A 719 -5.76 23.30 29.56
CA THR A 719 -5.22 24.25 28.58
C THR A 719 -3.97 24.93 29.14
N ALA A 720 -3.30 25.74 28.31
CA ALA A 720 -2.17 26.53 28.77
C ALA A 720 -2.57 27.39 29.98
N PRO A 721 -1.74 27.43 31.05
CA PRO A 721 -2.07 28.21 32.23
C PRO A 721 -2.09 29.72 31.91
N PHE A 722 -2.91 30.48 32.65
CA PHE A 722 -2.85 31.94 32.63
C PHE A 722 -2.12 32.42 33.89
N GLY A 723 -0.86 32.83 33.72
CA GLY A 723 0.04 33.06 34.86
C GLY A 723 0.26 31.77 35.65
N PRO A 724 0.14 31.76 36.99
CA PRO A 724 0.30 30.55 37.81
C PRO A 724 -0.96 29.67 37.85
N ALA A 725 -2.10 30.13 37.32
CA ALA A 725 -3.37 29.41 37.43
C ALA A 725 -3.53 28.36 36.33
N ALA A 726 -3.75 27.10 36.75
CA ALA A 726 -4.16 26.04 35.84
C ALA A 726 -5.53 26.35 35.23
N GLN A 727 -5.70 26.03 33.95
CA GLN A 727 -6.95 26.24 33.23
C GLN A 727 -7.51 24.90 32.74
N PHE A 728 -8.84 24.79 32.87
CA PHE A 728 -9.61 23.68 32.33
C PHE A 728 -10.68 24.23 31.40
N ALA A 729 -10.85 23.60 30.25
CA ALA A 729 -11.87 23.94 29.28
C ALA A 729 -12.77 22.73 29.03
N VAL A 730 -14.04 22.99 28.70
CA VAL A 730 -14.91 21.97 28.12
C VAL A 730 -14.34 21.59 26.76
N ARG A 731 -14.36 20.30 26.43
CA ARG A 731 -13.91 19.83 25.11
C ARG A 731 -14.88 20.28 24.03
N ASP A 732 -14.35 20.57 22.84
CA ASP A 732 -15.16 20.99 21.69
C ASP A 732 -16.16 19.92 21.20
N THR A 733 -15.95 18.66 21.56
CA THR A 733 -16.82 17.54 21.17
C THR A 733 -17.60 17.03 22.37
N LYS A 734 -18.93 17.05 22.25
CA LYS A 734 -19.85 16.41 23.20
C LYS A 734 -19.86 14.90 22.99
N ASN A 735 -19.54 14.17 24.05
CA ASN A 735 -19.62 12.71 24.08
C ASN A 735 -21.07 12.24 24.23
N ASN A 736 -21.31 10.97 23.92
CA ASN A 736 -22.67 10.43 23.88
C ASN A 736 -22.80 9.17 24.74
N PRO A 737 -23.46 9.27 25.91
CA PRO A 737 -23.66 8.13 26.81
C PRO A 737 -24.68 7.11 26.29
N ASN A 738 -25.32 7.37 25.15
CA ASN A 738 -26.35 6.53 24.54
C ASN A 738 -25.89 5.89 23.22
N LEU A 739 -24.58 5.86 22.96
CA LEU A 739 -24.04 5.21 21.77
C LEU A 739 -24.48 3.75 21.65
N LYS A 740 -24.81 3.36 20.42
CA LYS A 740 -25.10 2.02 19.96
C LYS A 740 -23.94 1.51 19.09
N PRO A 741 -23.80 0.20 18.91
CA PRO A 741 -22.85 -0.34 17.95
C PRO A 741 -23.27 -0.03 16.51
N GLU A 742 -22.29 0.26 15.67
CA GLU A 742 -22.42 0.32 14.21
C GLU A 742 -22.72 -1.10 13.67
N ARG A 743 -23.45 -1.22 12.57
CA ARG A 743 -23.74 -2.51 11.94
C ARG A 743 -23.57 -2.47 10.44
N THR A 744 -22.85 -3.45 9.90
CA THR A 744 -22.74 -3.69 8.46
C THR A 744 -23.48 -4.96 8.08
N GLY A 745 -24.53 -4.85 7.27
CA GLY A 745 -25.23 -5.97 6.65
C GLY A 745 -24.74 -6.21 5.22
N SER A 746 -24.59 -7.48 4.82
CA SER A 746 -24.03 -7.88 3.52
C SER A 746 -24.86 -9.00 2.88
N TYR A 747 -25.06 -8.88 1.56
CA TYR A 747 -25.60 -9.93 0.70
C TYR A 747 -24.64 -10.19 -0.45
N GLU A 748 -24.42 -11.45 -0.78
CA GLU A 748 -23.56 -11.84 -1.91
C GLU A 748 -24.10 -13.04 -2.65
N VAL A 749 -23.90 -13.04 -3.96
CA VAL A 749 -24.10 -14.19 -4.84
C VAL A 749 -22.87 -14.32 -5.74
N GLY A 750 -22.36 -15.53 -5.89
CA GLY A 750 -21.21 -15.80 -6.73
C GLY A 750 -21.34 -17.07 -7.55
N LEU A 751 -20.72 -17.06 -8.72
CA LEU A 751 -20.62 -18.17 -9.65
C LEU A 751 -19.15 -18.42 -9.97
N GLU A 752 -18.72 -19.65 -9.77
CA GLU A 752 -17.37 -20.10 -10.08
C GLU A 752 -17.44 -21.24 -11.08
N MET A 753 -16.71 -21.14 -12.19
CA MET A 753 -16.70 -22.15 -13.23
C MET A 753 -15.31 -22.35 -13.82
N SER A 754 -14.98 -23.59 -14.16
CA SER A 754 -13.78 -23.97 -14.91
C SER A 754 -14.15 -24.92 -16.04
N PHE A 755 -13.47 -24.79 -17.18
CA PHE A 755 -13.76 -25.49 -18.43
C PHE A 755 -12.51 -26.15 -19.02
N LEU A 756 -12.74 -27.06 -19.97
CA LEU A 756 -11.70 -27.62 -20.85
C LEU A 756 -10.51 -28.21 -20.07
N LYS A 757 -10.81 -29.04 -19.07
CA LYS A 757 -9.82 -29.61 -18.13
C LYS A 757 -9.06 -28.52 -17.37
N ASN A 758 -9.80 -27.53 -16.85
CA ASN A 758 -9.29 -26.37 -16.10
C ASN A 758 -8.31 -25.49 -16.87
N ARG A 759 -8.46 -25.39 -18.20
CA ARG A 759 -7.68 -24.45 -19.00
C ARG A 759 -8.22 -23.03 -18.94
N ILE A 760 -9.52 -22.87 -18.69
CA ILE A 760 -10.17 -21.56 -18.57
C ILE A 760 -11.07 -21.61 -17.35
N GLY A 761 -11.03 -20.61 -16.49
CA GLY A 761 -11.94 -20.50 -15.36
C GLY A 761 -12.22 -19.06 -14.98
N PHE A 762 -13.32 -18.84 -14.27
CA PHE A 762 -13.66 -17.56 -13.67
C PHE A 762 -14.37 -17.74 -12.33
N ASP A 763 -14.23 -16.75 -11.44
CA ASP A 763 -15.08 -16.50 -10.29
C ASP A 763 -15.69 -15.11 -10.47
N ALA A 764 -17.02 -15.04 -10.50
CA ALA A 764 -17.78 -13.80 -10.55
C ALA A 764 -18.62 -13.65 -9.29
N THR A 765 -18.60 -12.47 -8.67
CA THR A 765 -19.37 -12.16 -7.46
C THR A 765 -20.11 -10.85 -7.63
N TYR A 766 -21.40 -10.83 -7.27
CA TYR A 766 -22.15 -9.62 -6.98
C TYR A 766 -22.30 -9.47 -5.47
N PHE A 767 -22.08 -8.26 -4.96
CA PHE A 767 -22.24 -7.96 -3.54
C PHE A 767 -23.01 -6.66 -3.32
N LYS A 768 -23.68 -6.58 -2.16
CA LYS A 768 -24.26 -5.36 -1.62
C LYS A 768 -24.07 -5.31 -0.12
N THR A 769 -23.52 -4.21 0.39
CA THR A 769 -23.33 -3.95 1.82
C THR A 769 -23.98 -2.64 2.22
N ASN A 770 -24.62 -2.60 3.39
CA ASN A 770 -25.13 -1.38 4.02
C ASN A 770 -24.55 -1.26 5.42
N THR A 771 -23.87 -0.15 5.70
CA THR A 771 -23.31 0.15 7.02
C THR A 771 -24.13 1.26 7.67
N VAL A 772 -24.85 0.93 8.74
CA VAL A 772 -25.83 1.77 9.44
C VAL A 772 -25.41 2.05 10.88
N ASN A 773 -26.05 3.05 11.52
CA ASN A 773 -25.79 3.46 12.91
C ASN A 773 -24.31 3.80 13.17
N GLN A 774 -23.62 4.38 12.19
CA GLN A 774 -22.20 4.70 12.31
C GLN A 774 -21.97 5.69 13.46
N ILE A 775 -20.82 5.59 14.11
CA ILE A 775 -20.49 6.44 15.25
C ILE A 775 -19.69 7.64 14.72
N LEU A 776 -20.39 8.75 14.50
CA LEU A 776 -19.85 9.94 13.84
C LEU A 776 -19.80 11.12 14.80
N ALA A 777 -18.71 11.89 14.77
CA ALA A 777 -18.70 13.24 15.33
C ALA A 777 -19.31 14.18 14.28
N VAL A 778 -20.48 14.73 14.57
CA VAL A 778 -21.20 15.62 13.66
C VAL A 778 -21.07 17.07 14.11
N PRO A 779 -20.96 18.04 13.20
CA PRO A 779 -20.88 19.44 13.57
C PRO A 779 -22.19 19.91 14.22
N LEU A 780 -22.05 20.78 15.21
CA LEU A 780 -23.16 21.45 15.90
C LEU A 780 -22.96 22.96 15.86
N SER A 781 -24.05 23.70 16.10
CA SER A 781 -23.95 25.12 16.40
C SER A 781 -23.14 25.31 17.68
N THR A 782 -22.12 26.18 17.63
CA THR A 782 -21.30 26.53 18.79
C THR A 782 -22.11 27.22 19.91
N ALA A 783 -23.33 27.71 19.61
CA ALA A 783 -24.28 28.18 20.61
C ALA A 783 -24.69 27.10 21.62
N THR A 784 -24.51 25.82 21.30
CA THR A 784 -24.74 24.69 22.22
C THR A 784 -23.64 24.53 23.28
N GLY A 785 -22.55 25.29 23.19
CA GLY A 785 -21.34 25.12 24.01
C GLY A 785 -20.37 24.06 23.49
N TYR A 786 -20.67 23.45 22.33
CA TYR A 786 -19.82 22.45 21.67
C TYR A 786 -19.78 22.72 20.15
N SER A 787 -18.69 22.32 19.50
CA SER A 787 -18.54 22.37 18.04
C SER A 787 -18.96 21.07 17.37
N PHE A 788 -18.91 19.95 18.11
CA PHE A 788 -19.26 18.62 17.60
C PHE A 788 -20.03 17.79 18.63
N LYS A 789 -20.73 16.76 18.18
CA LYS A 789 -21.33 15.73 19.05
C LYS A 789 -21.25 14.35 18.43
N TYR A 790 -20.94 13.35 19.24
CA TYR A 790 -21.02 11.96 18.80
C TYR A 790 -22.48 11.49 18.67
N LEU A 791 -22.85 10.93 17.53
CA LEU A 791 -24.18 10.35 17.29
C LEU A 791 -24.04 9.01 16.56
N ASN A 792 -25.03 8.13 16.75
CA ASN A 792 -25.28 7.04 15.80
C ASN A 792 -26.03 7.59 14.61
N SER A 793 -25.35 7.74 13.48
CA SER A 793 -25.90 8.33 12.28
C SER A 793 -25.07 7.94 11.06
N GLY A 794 -25.63 8.16 9.87
CA GLY A 794 -24.95 7.88 8.62
C GLY A 794 -25.22 6.47 8.12
N THR A 795 -25.57 6.37 6.84
CA THR A 795 -25.66 5.10 6.12
C THR A 795 -24.88 5.18 4.83
N VAL A 796 -23.98 4.20 4.62
CA VAL A 796 -23.24 4.04 3.36
C VAL A 796 -23.61 2.69 2.74
N GLU A 797 -24.11 2.74 1.51
CA GLU A 797 -24.34 1.58 0.65
C GLU A 797 -23.11 1.39 -0.26
N ASN A 798 -22.56 0.18 -0.32
CA ASN A 798 -21.63 -0.23 -1.37
C ASN A 798 -22.20 -1.41 -2.13
N LYS A 799 -22.18 -1.37 -3.46
CA LYS A 799 -22.54 -2.51 -4.32
C LYS A 799 -21.61 -2.62 -5.50
N GLY A 800 -21.42 -3.84 -6.00
CA GLY A 800 -20.49 -4.04 -7.08
C GLY A 800 -20.43 -5.45 -7.64
N PHE A 801 -19.66 -5.55 -8.73
CA PHE A 801 -19.30 -6.79 -9.38
C PHE A 801 -17.79 -6.99 -9.27
N GLU A 802 -17.38 -8.21 -8.96
CA GLU A 802 -15.99 -8.67 -8.93
C GLU A 802 -15.87 -9.85 -9.87
N VAL A 803 -14.85 -9.86 -10.73
CA VAL A 803 -14.55 -10.98 -11.61
C VAL A 803 -13.06 -11.27 -11.54
N SER A 804 -12.71 -12.54 -11.33
CA SER A 804 -11.37 -13.07 -11.49
C SER A 804 -11.42 -14.15 -12.56
N MET A 805 -10.49 -14.11 -13.52
CA MET A 805 -10.39 -15.06 -14.62
C MET A 805 -8.99 -15.65 -14.67
N ASN A 806 -8.90 -16.92 -15.00
CA ASN A 806 -7.63 -17.61 -15.24
C ASN A 806 -7.70 -18.38 -16.57
N GLY A 807 -6.61 -18.36 -17.32
CA GLY A 807 -6.50 -18.98 -18.63
C GLY A 807 -5.14 -19.63 -18.84
N ILE A 808 -5.12 -20.76 -19.53
CA ILE A 808 -3.91 -21.48 -19.94
C ILE A 808 -4.05 -21.80 -21.44
N PRO A 809 -3.85 -20.79 -22.31
CA PRO A 809 -4.06 -20.95 -23.75
C PRO A 809 -3.18 -22.06 -24.33
N LEU A 810 -1.90 -22.09 -23.92
CA LEU A 810 -0.92 -23.07 -24.38
C LEU A 810 -0.23 -23.76 -23.21
N ARG A 811 -0.17 -25.10 -23.27
CA ARG A 811 0.61 -25.96 -22.38
C ARG A 811 1.14 -27.14 -23.18
N THR A 812 2.46 -27.23 -23.28
CA THR A 812 3.22 -28.35 -23.85
C THR A 812 4.17 -28.90 -22.77
N LYS A 813 5.04 -29.86 -23.14
CA LYS A 813 6.06 -30.41 -22.24
C LYS A 813 7.06 -29.34 -21.77
N ASP A 814 7.48 -28.48 -22.69
CA ASP A 814 8.57 -27.51 -22.44
C ASP A 814 8.06 -26.07 -22.28
N PHE A 815 6.82 -25.77 -22.69
CA PHE A 815 6.27 -24.42 -22.68
C PHE A 815 4.91 -24.34 -21.98
N SER A 816 4.70 -23.29 -21.19
CA SER A 816 3.36 -22.94 -20.69
C SER A 816 3.14 -21.42 -20.71
N TRP A 817 1.92 -21.02 -21.07
CA TRP A 817 1.44 -19.64 -20.94
C TRP A 817 0.21 -19.63 -20.05
N LYS A 818 0.27 -18.82 -18.99
CA LYS A 818 -0.83 -18.57 -18.07
C LYS A 818 -1.22 -17.10 -18.13
N ILE A 819 -2.52 -16.84 -18.08
CA ILE A 819 -3.12 -15.51 -17.98
C ILE A 819 -3.97 -15.49 -16.72
N ASN A 820 -3.78 -14.50 -15.86
CA ASN A 820 -4.67 -14.22 -14.75
C ASN A 820 -5.17 -12.77 -14.91
N ALA A 821 -6.48 -12.60 -15.05
CA ALA A 821 -7.09 -11.28 -15.14
C ALA A 821 -8.05 -11.09 -13.97
N ASN A 822 -8.16 -9.86 -13.49
CA ASN A 822 -9.17 -9.50 -12.51
C ASN A 822 -9.75 -8.13 -12.86
N TRP A 823 -11.01 -7.94 -12.48
CA TRP A 823 -11.75 -6.73 -12.72
C TRP A 823 -12.76 -6.54 -11.59
N SER A 824 -12.97 -5.29 -11.17
CA SER A 824 -14.03 -4.97 -10.23
C SER A 824 -14.60 -3.58 -10.46
N ARG A 825 -15.91 -3.48 -10.29
CA ARG A 825 -16.67 -2.23 -10.37
C ARG A 825 -17.46 -2.05 -9.09
N LEU A 826 -17.17 -0.99 -8.37
CA LEU A 826 -17.81 -0.65 -7.10
C LEU A 826 -18.53 0.70 -7.21
N ARG A 827 -19.70 0.81 -6.59
CA ARG A 827 -20.42 2.08 -6.40
C ARG A 827 -20.77 2.25 -4.93
N SER A 828 -20.24 3.32 -4.33
CA SER A 828 -20.62 3.80 -3.00
C SER A 828 -21.74 4.83 -3.13
N LYS A 829 -22.61 4.90 -2.12
CA LYS A 829 -23.64 5.94 -2.00
C LYS A 829 -23.92 6.23 -0.53
N VAL A 830 -23.88 7.51 -0.15
CA VAL A 830 -24.37 7.97 1.16
C VAL A 830 -25.89 8.05 1.07
N THR A 831 -26.59 7.21 1.82
CA THR A 831 -28.07 7.13 1.79
C THR A 831 -28.72 7.79 3.00
N GLU A 832 -27.96 8.00 4.08
CA GLU A 832 -28.42 8.67 5.29
C GLU A 832 -27.31 9.50 5.91
N LEU A 833 -27.67 10.61 6.56
CA LEU A 833 -26.80 11.47 7.37
C LEU A 833 -27.54 11.88 8.65
N PHE A 834 -26.89 12.63 9.53
CA PHE A 834 -27.49 13.08 10.79
C PHE A 834 -28.66 14.02 10.56
N LYS A 835 -29.59 14.00 11.50
CA LYS A 835 -30.68 14.97 11.56
C LYS A 835 -30.25 16.12 12.44
N ASP A 836 -30.59 17.34 12.03
CA ASP A 836 -30.42 18.52 12.87
C ASP A 836 -31.46 18.55 14.01
N ASP A 837 -31.40 19.59 14.84
CA ASP A 837 -32.30 19.75 15.98
C ASP A 837 -33.78 19.96 15.57
N THR A 838 -34.05 20.28 14.31
CA THR A 838 -35.42 20.37 13.74
C THR A 838 -35.92 19.04 13.18
N GLY A 839 -35.08 18.00 13.22
CA GLY A 839 -35.38 16.67 12.67
C GLY A 839 -35.16 16.56 11.15
N GLN A 840 -34.64 17.61 10.50
CA GLN A 840 -34.34 17.59 9.07
C GLN A 840 -33.01 16.89 8.81
N GLN A 841 -32.97 16.08 7.76
CA GLN A 841 -31.78 15.33 7.42
C GLN A 841 -30.73 16.24 6.76
N ALA A 842 -29.51 16.20 7.30
CA ALA A 842 -28.38 16.93 6.74
C ALA A 842 -28.11 16.50 5.30
N GLN A 843 -27.84 17.49 4.43
CA GLN A 843 -27.54 17.24 3.02
C GLN A 843 -26.05 16.97 2.78
N ASN A 844 -25.18 17.37 3.72
CA ASN A 844 -23.74 17.31 3.56
C ASN A 844 -23.04 17.20 4.91
N LEU A 845 -21.97 16.40 4.96
CA LEU A 845 -20.98 16.37 6.03
C LEU A 845 -19.60 16.59 5.42
N GLN A 846 -18.96 17.71 5.77
CA GLN A 846 -17.60 18.02 5.36
C GLN A 846 -16.62 17.13 6.14
N LEU A 847 -15.76 16.41 5.42
CA LEU A 847 -14.76 15.48 5.97
C LEU A 847 -13.38 16.12 6.07
N ALA A 848 -13.04 16.99 5.12
CA ALA A 848 -11.77 17.71 5.08
C ALA A 848 -11.92 19.02 4.30
N SER A 849 -11.05 19.99 4.61
CA SER A 849 -10.85 21.20 3.83
C SER A 849 -9.40 21.26 3.39
N PHE A 850 -9.17 21.65 2.14
CA PHE A 850 -7.84 21.72 1.53
C PHE A 850 -7.51 23.14 1.06
N GLN A 851 -6.33 23.33 0.47
CA GLN A 851 -5.99 24.56 -0.22
C GLN A 851 -7.00 24.84 -1.35
N GLY A 852 -7.18 26.12 -1.67
CA GLY A 852 -8.18 26.59 -2.65
C GLY A 852 -9.62 26.55 -2.16
N GLY A 853 -9.88 26.20 -0.89
CA GLY A 853 -11.26 26.09 -0.38
C GLY A 853 -12.00 24.83 -0.84
N ILE A 854 -11.27 23.87 -1.42
CA ILE A 854 -11.81 22.56 -1.80
C ILE A 854 -12.10 21.74 -0.57
N THR A 855 -13.21 21.01 -0.60
CA THR A 855 -13.61 20.13 0.51
C THR A 855 -13.89 18.72 0.02
N ALA A 856 -13.52 17.73 0.81
CA ALA A 856 -13.98 16.35 0.65
C ALA A 856 -15.23 16.14 1.51
N ASN A 857 -16.27 15.52 0.97
CA ASN A 857 -17.58 15.48 1.61
C ASN A 857 -18.27 14.11 1.53
N ALA A 858 -19.05 13.80 2.56
CA ALA A 858 -20.12 12.81 2.48
C ALA A 858 -21.45 13.57 2.24
N ALA A 859 -21.98 13.52 1.02
CA ALA A 859 -23.20 14.23 0.64
C ALA A 859 -24.35 13.26 0.38
N LEU A 860 -25.55 13.62 0.84
CA LEU A 860 -26.73 12.77 0.73
C LEU A 860 -27.05 12.46 -0.74
N GLY A 861 -27.24 11.18 -1.04
CA GLY A 861 -27.57 10.71 -2.39
C GLY A 861 -26.36 10.63 -3.34
N GLN A 862 -25.17 11.04 -2.92
CA GLN A 862 -23.96 11.07 -3.73
C GLN A 862 -22.98 9.93 -3.37
N PRO A 863 -21.99 9.65 -4.23
CA PRO A 863 -20.85 8.81 -3.85
C PRO A 863 -20.14 9.33 -2.59
N PHE A 864 -19.52 8.43 -1.84
CA PHE A 864 -18.74 8.82 -0.68
C PHE A 864 -17.48 9.61 -1.09
N GLY A 865 -17.18 10.72 -0.40
CA GLY A 865 -15.92 11.45 -0.56
C GLY A 865 -15.88 12.39 -1.77
N ILE A 866 -17.02 12.84 -2.29
CA ILE A 866 -17.03 13.81 -3.40
C ILE A 866 -16.26 15.08 -3.05
N LEU A 867 -15.64 15.68 -4.07
CA LEU A 867 -14.94 16.94 -3.99
C LEU A 867 -15.92 18.07 -4.29
N ARG A 868 -15.93 19.11 -3.45
CA ARG A 868 -16.73 20.32 -3.66
C ARG A 868 -15.85 21.56 -3.73
N GLY A 869 -16.19 22.45 -4.65
CA GLY A 869 -15.50 23.72 -4.91
C GLY A 869 -16.29 24.60 -5.87
N THR A 870 -15.63 25.59 -6.46
CA THR A 870 -16.17 26.43 -7.53
C THR A 870 -16.14 25.70 -8.88
N ASP A 871 -17.19 25.86 -9.67
CA ASP A 871 -17.35 25.22 -10.98
C ASP A 871 -17.45 26.29 -12.10
N PHE A 872 -17.27 25.86 -13.35
CA PHE A 872 -17.57 26.68 -14.52
C PHE A 872 -19.08 26.93 -14.64
N ILE A 873 -19.46 28.04 -15.26
CA ILE A 873 -20.80 28.21 -15.82
C ILE A 873 -20.84 27.58 -17.22
N TYR A 874 -21.89 26.82 -17.48
CA TYR A 874 -22.12 26.14 -18.75
C TYR A 874 -23.41 26.65 -19.41
N ASP A 875 -23.41 26.74 -20.73
CA ASP A 875 -24.62 26.99 -21.50
C ASP A 875 -25.53 25.74 -21.55
N ASN A 876 -26.70 25.86 -22.16
CA ASN A 876 -27.66 24.74 -22.30
C ASN A 876 -27.12 23.54 -23.11
N GLN A 877 -25.99 23.69 -23.80
CA GLN A 877 -25.32 22.65 -24.59
C GLN A 877 -24.09 22.06 -23.86
N GLY A 878 -23.81 22.50 -22.63
CA GLY A 878 -22.67 22.05 -21.82
C GLY A 878 -21.34 22.68 -22.22
N ARG A 879 -21.33 23.77 -22.99
CA ARG A 879 -20.13 24.52 -23.36
C ARG A 879 -19.83 25.56 -22.29
N LYS A 880 -18.55 25.75 -21.95
CA LYS A 880 -18.12 26.73 -20.93
C LYS A 880 -18.44 28.14 -21.38
N VAL A 881 -19.05 28.93 -20.50
CA VAL A 881 -19.36 30.34 -20.73
C VAL A 881 -18.13 31.20 -20.45
N ILE A 882 -17.88 32.16 -21.32
CA ILE A 882 -16.81 33.14 -21.28
C ILE A 882 -17.43 34.52 -21.17
N ASP A 883 -16.93 35.33 -20.23
CA ASP A 883 -17.36 36.71 -20.06
C ASP A 883 -16.86 37.63 -21.19
N ALA A 884 -17.35 38.87 -21.23
CA ALA A 884 -16.96 39.84 -22.25
C ALA A 884 -15.46 40.20 -22.24
N SER A 885 -14.75 39.90 -21.15
CA SER A 885 -13.31 40.14 -20.99
C SER A 885 -12.45 38.94 -21.42
N GLY A 886 -13.06 37.82 -21.80
CA GLY A 886 -12.38 36.60 -22.26
C GLY A 886 -12.05 35.59 -21.15
N PHE A 887 -12.53 35.80 -19.92
CA PHE A 887 -12.32 34.88 -18.80
C PHE A 887 -13.49 33.90 -18.64
N TYR A 888 -13.23 32.72 -18.08
CA TYR A 888 -14.30 31.78 -17.75
C TYR A 888 -15.22 32.35 -16.66
N GLU A 889 -16.52 32.25 -16.88
CA GLU A 889 -17.48 32.46 -15.81
C GLU A 889 -17.45 31.27 -14.83
N LYS A 890 -17.61 31.57 -13.55
CA LYS A 890 -17.63 30.59 -12.48
C LYS A 890 -18.79 30.78 -11.52
N THR A 891 -19.22 29.70 -10.89
CA THR A 891 -20.27 29.70 -9.87
C THR A 891 -19.90 30.62 -8.70
N GLY A 892 -20.87 31.38 -8.18
CA GLY A 892 -20.68 32.25 -7.01
C GLY A 892 -20.52 31.52 -5.66
N THR A 893 -20.57 30.19 -5.64
CA THR A 893 -20.43 29.37 -4.42
C THR A 893 -19.36 28.30 -4.61
N SER A 894 -18.64 27.93 -3.55
CA SER A 894 -17.72 26.79 -3.53
C SER A 894 -18.37 25.45 -3.14
N ASN A 895 -19.71 25.41 -3.08
CA ASN A 895 -20.46 24.24 -2.66
C ASN A 895 -20.93 23.37 -3.84
N ASN A 896 -20.27 23.43 -5.00
CA ASN A 896 -20.66 22.64 -6.18
C ASN A 896 -19.91 21.31 -6.21
N ASN A 897 -20.52 20.24 -6.70
CA ASN A 897 -19.82 18.96 -6.87
C ASN A 897 -18.90 19.05 -8.09
N ILE A 898 -17.59 19.03 -7.85
CA ILE A 898 -16.58 19.20 -8.91
C ILE A 898 -15.83 17.89 -9.21
N GLY A 899 -15.99 16.83 -8.42
CA GLY A 899 -15.30 15.56 -8.70
C GLY A 899 -15.65 14.41 -7.75
N ASN A 900 -15.39 13.19 -8.20
CA ASN A 900 -15.57 11.95 -7.44
C ASN A 900 -14.25 11.15 -7.42
N PRO A 901 -13.56 11.01 -6.28
CA PRO A 901 -12.27 10.33 -6.23
C PRO A 901 -12.34 8.79 -6.37
N ASN A 902 -13.54 8.21 -6.39
CA ASN A 902 -13.72 6.77 -6.51
C ASN A 902 -13.57 6.33 -7.98
N ALA A 903 -12.80 5.26 -8.21
CA ALA A 903 -12.65 4.71 -9.55
C ALA A 903 -13.98 4.20 -10.13
N ASN A 904 -14.15 4.33 -11.44
CA ASN A 904 -15.27 3.70 -12.14
C ASN A 904 -15.12 2.19 -12.16
N TRP A 905 -13.90 1.68 -12.34
CA TRP A 905 -13.52 0.29 -12.15
C TRP A 905 -11.99 0.17 -12.01
N ILE A 906 -11.54 -0.93 -11.42
CA ILE A 906 -10.13 -1.31 -11.33
C ILE A 906 -9.94 -2.73 -11.87
N GLY A 907 -8.75 -3.05 -12.36
CA GLY A 907 -8.44 -4.40 -12.81
C GLY A 907 -6.97 -4.56 -13.18
N GLY A 908 -6.54 -5.81 -13.28
CA GLY A 908 -5.17 -6.13 -13.66
C GLY A 908 -5.11 -7.42 -14.48
N ILE A 909 -4.10 -7.50 -15.36
CA ILE A 909 -3.84 -8.66 -16.20
C ILE A 909 -2.38 -9.06 -16.02
N ASN A 910 -2.17 -10.23 -15.42
CA ASN A 910 -0.89 -10.88 -15.28
C ASN A 910 -0.71 -11.95 -16.35
N ASN A 911 0.38 -11.88 -17.10
CA ASN A 911 0.80 -12.92 -18.03
C ASN A 911 2.03 -13.63 -17.47
N SER A 912 2.10 -14.95 -17.61
CA SER A 912 3.26 -15.74 -17.19
C SER A 912 3.59 -16.79 -18.25
N PHE A 913 4.78 -16.67 -18.82
CA PHE A 913 5.37 -17.59 -19.77
C PHE A 913 6.43 -18.41 -19.07
N THR A 914 6.50 -19.71 -19.36
CA THR A 914 7.53 -20.60 -18.85
C THR A 914 8.03 -21.44 -20.01
N TYR A 915 9.33 -21.41 -20.26
CA TYR A 915 10.01 -22.27 -21.21
C TYR A 915 11.15 -23.01 -20.50
N LYS A 916 10.97 -24.31 -20.25
CA LYS A 916 11.88 -25.13 -19.44
C LYS A 916 12.18 -24.47 -18.08
N ASN A 917 13.42 -24.03 -17.87
CA ASN A 917 13.86 -23.41 -16.63
C ASN A 917 13.82 -21.87 -16.65
N LEU A 918 13.37 -21.28 -17.76
CA LEU A 918 13.19 -19.83 -17.91
C LEU A 918 11.71 -19.48 -17.74
N SER A 919 11.41 -18.42 -17.01
CA SER A 919 10.07 -17.89 -16.87
C SER A 919 10.05 -16.38 -16.93
N LEU A 920 9.07 -15.82 -17.64
CA LEU A 920 8.81 -14.39 -17.72
C LEU A 920 7.37 -14.14 -17.26
N SER A 921 7.17 -13.28 -16.28
CA SER A 921 5.86 -12.77 -15.92
C SER A 921 5.81 -11.25 -16.02
N PHE A 922 4.62 -10.71 -16.29
CA PHE A 922 4.39 -9.27 -16.21
C PHE A 922 2.94 -8.95 -15.87
N LEU A 923 2.74 -7.87 -15.12
CA LEU A 923 1.45 -7.37 -14.67
C LEU A 923 1.17 -5.99 -15.28
N VAL A 924 0.07 -5.90 -16.02
CA VAL A 924 -0.54 -4.61 -16.40
C VAL A 924 -1.67 -4.32 -15.42
N ASP A 925 -1.60 -3.17 -14.78
CA ASP A 925 -2.60 -2.70 -13.82
C ASP A 925 -3.32 -1.47 -14.35
N VAL A 926 -4.64 -1.42 -14.12
CA VAL A 926 -5.54 -0.42 -14.68
C VAL A 926 -6.47 0.12 -13.60
N ARG A 927 -6.47 1.45 -13.51
CA ARG A 927 -7.50 2.22 -12.82
C ARG A 927 -8.21 3.05 -13.87
N HIS A 928 -9.53 2.96 -13.95
CA HIS A 928 -10.32 3.79 -14.84
C HIS A 928 -11.31 4.63 -14.05
N GLY A 929 -11.33 5.93 -14.33
CA GLY A 929 -12.10 6.95 -13.64
C GLY A 929 -11.55 7.29 -12.24
N GLY A 930 -12.35 8.09 -11.54
CA GLY A 930 -11.94 8.77 -10.32
C GLY A 930 -11.33 10.12 -10.65
N ASP A 931 -11.47 11.08 -9.75
CA ASP A 931 -11.02 12.45 -9.93
C ASP A 931 -10.02 12.84 -8.85
N VAL A 932 -9.03 13.64 -9.22
CA VAL A 932 -8.03 14.19 -8.31
C VAL A 932 -7.86 15.68 -8.53
N PHE A 933 -7.86 16.44 -7.45
CA PHE A 933 -7.49 17.85 -7.47
C PHE A 933 -5.96 17.98 -7.41
N SER A 934 -5.37 18.65 -8.40
CA SER A 934 -3.93 18.90 -8.47
C SER A 934 -3.60 20.30 -7.97
N THR A 935 -3.14 20.39 -6.73
CA THR A 935 -2.64 21.65 -6.15
C THR A 935 -1.38 22.12 -6.86
N ASP A 936 -0.57 21.16 -7.34
CA ASP A 936 0.64 21.39 -8.13
C ASP A 936 0.35 22.25 -9.37
N LEU A 937 -0.71 21.93 -10.11
CA LEU A 937 -1.12 22.69 -11.30
C LEU A 937 -1.92 23.94 -10.94
N TYR A 938 -2.74 23.87 -9.89
CA TYR A 938 -3.50 25.01 -9.36
C TYR A 938 -2.61 26.23 -9.07
N TYR A 939 -1.49 26.02 -8.37
CA TYR A 939 -0.49 27.06 -8.09
C TYR A 939 0.57 27.18 -9.18
N GLY A 940 1.08 26.07 -9.71
CA GLY A 940 2.18 26.09 -10.67
C GLY A 940 1.88 26.76 -12.01
N LEU A 941 0.63 26.67 -12.50
CA LEU A 941 0.18 27.44 -13.66
C LEU A 941 0.02 28.93 -13.33
N ALA A 942 -0.39 29.25 -12.09
CA ALA A 942 -0.48 30.64 -11.62
C ALA A 942 0.90 31.29 -11.57
N THR A 943 1.95 30.54 -11.20
CA THR A 943 3.32 31.04 -11.01
C THR A 943 4.18 30.98 -12.26
N GLY A 944 3.70 30.44 -13.39
CA GLY A 944 4.42 30.54 -14.66
C GLY A 944 5.53 29.50 -14.83
N LEU A 945 5.43 28.38 -14.10
CA LEU A 945 6.43 27.31 -14.10
C LEU A 945 6.33 26.41 -15.34
N TYR A 946 5.11 26.07 -15.73
CA TYR A 946 4.85 25.02 -16.72
C TYR A 946 4.90 25.58 -18.15
N PRO A 947 5.21 24.75 -19.17
CA PRO A 947 5.26 25.13 -20.57
C PRO A 947 3.99 25.83 -21.06
N GLU A 948 2.81 25.43 -20.56
CA GLU A 948 1.52 26.04 -20.90
C GLU A 948 1.44 27.53 -20.57
N THR A 949 2.28 27.99 -19.65
CA THR A 949 2.34 29.39 -19.26
C THR A 949 3.27 30.21 -20.15
N ALA A 950 4.02 29.60 -21.06
CA ALA A 950 4.94 30.23 -21.99
C ALA A 950 4.78 29.61 -23.40
N GLY A 951 5.65 29.93 -24.36
CA GLY A 951 5.54 29.39 -25.71
C GLY A 951 4.45 30.02 -26.56
N LEU A 952 4.10 29.37 -27.67
CA LEU A 952 3.24 29.96 -28.70
C LEU A 952 1.75 29.78 -28.40
N ASN A 953 0.95 30.80 -28.69
CA ASN A 953 -0.50 30.72 -28.72
C ASN A 953 -1.01 30.04 -30.01
N GLU A 954 -2.32 29.93 -30.17
CA GLU A 954 -2.96 29.28 -31.31
C GLU A 954 -2.75 30.00 -32.66
N LEU A 955 -2.20 31.22 -32.66
CA LEU A 955 -1.78 31.95 -33.86
C LEU A 955 -0.31 31.72 -34.23
N GLY A 956 0.45 30.99 -33.40
CA GLY A 956 1.90 30.83 -33.58
C GLY A 956 2.73 32.00 -33.04
N ASN A 957 2.14 32.94 -32.30
CA ASN A 957 2.84 34.06 -31.66
C ASN A 957 3.18 33.72 -30.20
N PRO A 958 4.26 34.28 -29.60
CA PRO A 958 4.53 34.10 -28.18
C PRO A 958 3.34 34.54 -27.31
N SER A 959 2.86 33.65 -26.45
CA SER A 959 1.64 33.86 -25.66
C SER A 959 1.78 35.01 -24.66
N ARG A 960 2.98 35.25 -24.12
CA ARG A 960 3.26 36.34 -23.16
C ARG A 960 3.48 37.71 -23.81
N ASP A 961 3.49 37.80 -25.15
CA ASP A 961 3.51 39.08 -25.83
C ASP A 961 2.16 39.81 -25.63
N PRO A 962 2.12 41.16 -25.74
CA PRO A 962 0.88 41.90 -25.61
C PRO A 962 -0.19 41.41 -26.59
N VAL A 963 -1.46 41.38 -26.15
CA VAL A 963 -2.60 41.00 -27.00
C VAL A 963 -2.66 41.85 -28.28
N SER A 964 -2.30 43.15 -28.18
CA SER A 964 -2.23 44.07 -29.32
C SER A 964 -1.16 43.70 -30.35
N ALA A 965 -0.17 42.89 -29.99
CA ALA A 965 0.87 42.38 -30.87
C ALA A 965 0.58 40.94 -31.37
N GLY A 966 -0.64 40.44 -31.14
CA GLY A 966 -1.03 39.07 -31.51
C GLY A 966 -0.68 38.00 -30.47
N GLY A 967 -0.17 38.40 -29.29
CA GLY A 967 0.03 37.53 -28.14
C GLY A 967 -1.26 37.26 -27.35
N GLY A 968 -1.12 36.88 -26.08
CA GLY A 968 -2.23 36.45 -25.22
C GLY A 968 -2.72 35.03 -25.51
N ILE A 969 -3.70 34.60 -24.72
CA ILE A 969 -4.28 33.24 -24.75
C ILE A 969 -5.78 33.33 -25.02
N LEU A 970 -6.28 32.42 -25.86
CA LEU A 970 -7.71 32.26 -26.12
C LEU A 970 -8.31 31.13 -25.27
N ASN A 971 -9.18 31.48 -24.33
CA ASN A 971 -9.97 30.49 -23.60
C ASN A 971 -11.02 29.87 -24.52
N LYS A 972 -11.07 28.53 -24.55
CA LYS A 972 -12.03 27.79 -25.37
C LYS A 972 -13.40 27.74 -24.66
N GLY A 973 -14.40 28.35 -25.29
CA GLY A 973 -15.76 28.40 -24.77
C GLY A 973 -16.66 29.22 -25.67
N VAL A 974 -17.82 29.60 -25.14
CA VAL A 974 -18.79 30.45 -25.82
C VAL A 974 -19.15 31.65 -24.96
N THR A 975 -19.54 32.76 -25.59
CA THR A 975 -20.15 33.91 -24.91
C THR A 975 -21.55 33.55 -24.40
N GLU A 976 -22.16 34.40 -23.57
CA GLU A 976 -23.52 34.20 -23.02
C GLU A 976 -24.58 33.96 -24.11
N ASP A 977 -24.42 34.57 -25.29
CA ASP A 977 -25.31 34.38 -26.45
C ASP A 977 -24.98 33.12 -27.30
N GLY A 978 -24.03 32.29 -26.84
CA GLY A 978 -23.70 30.99 -27.42
C GLY A 978 -22.73 31.01 -28.62
N LYS A 979 -22.13 32.16 -28.95
CA LYS A 979 -21.11 32.28 -30.02
C LYS A 979 -19.73 31.85 -29.52
N PRO A 980 -18.84 31.30 -30.37
CA PRO A 980 -17.47 30.98 -29.97
C PRO A 980 -16.71 32.21 -29.45
N ASN A 981 -15.96 32.05 -28.36
CA ASN A 981 -15.11 33.11 -27.85
C ASN A 981 -14.01 33.48 -28.86
N THR A 982 -13.83 34.79 -29.09
CA THR A 982 -12.75 35.36 -29.92
C THR A 982 -11.85 36.34 -29.16
N VAL A 983 -12.13 36.58 -27.87
CA VAL A 983 -11.39 37.53 -27.03
C VAL A 983 -10.24 36.81 -26.32
N ARG A 984 -9.01 37.31 -26.54
CA ARG A 984 -7.80 36.82 -25.87
C ARG A 984 -7.54 37.58 -24.58
N ILE A 985 -7.09 36.85 -23.57
CA ILE A 985 -6.61 37.41 -22.31
C ILE A 985 -5.09 37.56 -22.33
N SER A 986 -4.56 38.54 -21.60
CA SER A 986 -3.11 38.68 -21.46
C SER A 986 -2.52 37.48 -20.72
N ASN A 987 -1.35 37.00 -21.15
CA ASN A 987 -0.54 36.01 -20.42
C ASN A 987 0.73 36.65 -19.82
N SER A 988 0.73 37.97 -19.60
CA SER A 988 1.88 38.69 -19.04
C SER A 988 1.88 38.75 -17.51
N ASN A 989 0.81 38.30 -16.86
CA ASN A 989 0.55 38.51 -15.44
C ASN A 989 0.36 37.18 -14.73
N TYR A 990 0.78 37.16 -13.47
CA TYR A 990 0.51 36.09 -12.53
C TYR A 990 -0.99 35.71 -12.47
N GLY A 991 -1.26 34.42 -12.30
CA GLY A 991 -2.58 33.92 -11.90
C GLY A 991 -3.60 33.65 -13.01
N ASN A 992 -3.41 34.17 -14.22
CA ASN A 992 -4.42 34.08 -15.30
C ASN A 992 -4.72 32.64 -15.76
N LEU A 993 -3.73 31.76 -15.75
CA LEU A 993 -3.88 30.33 -16.07
C LEU A 993 -4.07 29.44 -14.84
N GLY A 994 -3.93 29.99 -13.64
CA GLY A 994 -4.02 29.26 -12.39
C GLY A 994 -5.21 29.69 -11.56
N TYR A 995 -5.07 29.53 -10.25
CA TYR A 995 -6.18 29.64 -9.32
C TYR A 995 -6.81 31.03 -9.13
N SER A 996 -6.07 32.10 -9.41
CA SER A 996 -6.54 33.45 -9.08
C SER A 996 -7.80 33.81 -9.87
N ILE A 997 -7.96 33.26 -11.07
CA ILE A 997 -9.08 33.55 -11.97
C ILE A 997 -9.97 32.32 -12.17
N ASN A 998 -9.39 31.16 -12.45
CA ASN A 998 -10.12 29.97 -12.85
C ASN A 998 -10.91 29.33 -11.69
N PRO A 999 -12.05 28.67 -11.95
CA PRO A 999 -12.72 27.87 -10.94
C PRO A 999 -11.88 26.65 -10.57
N ASP A 1000 -12.10 26.10 -9.38
CA ASP A 1000 -11.36 24.94 -8.90
C ASP A 1000 -11.54 23.70 -9.79
N LYS A 1001 -12.72 23.57 -10.43
CA LYS A 1001 -13.00 22.53 -11.43
C LYS A 1001 -11.95 22.46 -12.54
N ALA A 1002 -11.28 23.57 -12.87
CA ALA A 1002 -10.23 23.61 -13.89
C ALA A 1002 -9.03 22.71 -13.55
N PHE A 1003 -8.85 22.38 -12.25
CA PHE A 1003 -7.72 21.61 -11.73
C PHE A 1003 -8.13 20.25 -11.17
N ILE A 1004 -9.35 19.81 -11.49
CA ILE A 1004 -9.81 18.44 -11.29
C ILE A 1004 -9.46 17.62 -12.53
N TYR A 1005 -8.63 16.60 -12.36
CA TYR A 1005 -8.18 15.71 -13.43
C TYR A 1005 -8.70 14.30 -13.21
N ASP A 1006 -8.96 13.60 -14.32
CA ASP A 1006 -9.26 12.18 -14.30
C ASP A 1006 -8.03 11.39 -13.83
N ALA A 1007 -8.22 10.54 -12.84
CA ALA A 1007 -7.20 9.75 -12.17
C ALA A 1007 -6.98 8.38 -12.85
N SER A 1008 -7.42 8.20 -14.11
CA SER A 1008 -7.19 6.96 -14.84
C SER A 1008 -5.71 6.77 -15.16
N TYR A 1009 -5.27 5.53 -15.08
CA TYR A 1009 -3.97 5.12 -15.55
C TYR A 1009 -3.97 3.67 -16.06
N VAL A 1010 -2.98 3.39 -16.89
CA VAL A 1010 -2.58 2.03 -17.29
C VAL A 1010 -1.07 1.92 -17.04
N LYS A 1011 -0.64 0.95 -16.22
CA LYS A 1011 0.77 0.79 -15.83
C LYS A 1011 1.25 -0.63 -16.06
N LEU A 1012 2.46 -0.77 -16.61
CA LEU A 1012 3.26 -1.98 -16.48
C LEU A 1012 3.86 -2.00 -15.06
N ARG A 1013 3.09 -2.57 -14.11
CA ARG A 1013 3.37 -2.49 -12.68
C ARG A 1013 4.55 -3.39 -12.29
N GLU A 1014 4.62 -4.60 -12.85
CA GLU A 1014 5.67 -5.58 -12.53
C GLU A 1014 6.10 -6.34 -13.79
N ALA A 1015 7.39 -6.69 -13.86
CA ALA A 1015 7.88 -7.74 -14.75
C ALA A 1015 8.98 -8.55 -14.05
N VAL A 1016 8.95 -9.88 -14.16
CA VAL A 1016 9.93 -10.77 -13.53
C VAL A 1016 10.41 -11.78 -14.57
N LEU A 1017 11.71 -11.75 -14.86
CA LEU A 1017 12.40 -12.78 -15.63
C LEU A 1017 13.20 -13.64 -14.66
N ASN A 1018 12.80 -14.90 -14.49
CA ASN A 1018 13.46 -15.84 -13.59
C ASN A 1018 14.06 -17.01 -14.37
N TYR A 1019 15.28 -17.40 -14.01
CA TYR A 1019 15.99 -18.55 -14.54
C TYR A 1019 16.47 -19.45 -13.39
N SER A 1020 15.92 -20.65 -13.33
CA SER A 1020 16.37 -21.69 -12.41
C SER A 1020 17.53 -22.47 -13.03
N LEU A 1021 18.66 -22.57 -12.35
CA LEU A 1021 19.81 -23.26 -12.90
C LEU A 1021 19.50 -24.77 -13.09
N PRO A 1022 19.92 -25.39 -14.22
CA PRO A 1022 19.70 -26.80 -14.44
C PRO A 1022 20.32 -27.68 -13.34
N LYS A 1023 19.58 -28.69 -12.88
CA LYS A 1023 20.05 -29.61 -11.83
C LYS A 1023 21.38 -30.29 -12.16
N SER A 1024 21.67 -30.54 -13.44
CA SER A 1024 22.94 -31.12 -13.90
C SER A 1024 24.15 -30.24 -13.60
N PHE A 1025 23.97 -28.91 -13.58
CA PHE A 1025 25.00 -27.97 -13.18
C PHE A 1025 25.08 -27.88 -11.65
N ILE A 1026 23.93 -27.76 -10.98
CA ILE A 1026 23.85 -27.65 -9.51
C ILE A 1026 24.43 -28.88 -8.79
N ALA A 1027 24.23 -30.08 -9.33
CA ALA A 1027 24.79 -31.31 -8.76
C ALA A 1027 26.32 -31.30 -8.65
N LYS A 1028 27.02 -30.44 -9.41
CA LYS A 1028 28.47 -30.25 -9.34
C LYS A 1028 28.91 -29.26 -8.26
N LEU A 1029 27.98 -28.49 -7.69
CA LEU A 1029 28.23 -27.39 -6.75
C LEU A 1029 27.87 -27.77 -5.29
N ASN A 1030 28.03 -29.04 -4.90
CA ASN A 1030 27.75 -29.52 -3.55
C ASN A 1030 28.39 -28.58 -2.50
N PRO A 1031 27.65 -27.98 -1.55
CA PRO A 1031 26.33 -28.39 -1.01
C PRO A 1031 25.07 -27.73 -1.61
N VAL A 1032 25.14 -27.00 -2.73
CA VAL A 1032 23.98 -26.28 -3.27
C VAL A 1032 22.95 -27.23 -3.89
N LYS A 1033 21.67 -27.10 -3.52
CA LYS A 1033 20.53 -27.89 -4.04
C LYS A 1033 19.73 -27.17 -5.14
N ALA A 1034 19.68 -25.84 -5.12
CA ALA A 1034 19.05 -25.04 -6.17
C ALA A 1034 19.60 -23.61 -6.19
N VAL A 1035 19.63 -23.01 -7.37
CA VAL A 1035 19.92 -21.59 -7.58
C VAL A 1035 18.87 -21.02 -8.52
N ASP A 1036 18.18 -19.97 -8.08
CA ASP A 1036 17.28 -19.17 -8.92
C ASP A 1036 17.88 -17.77 -9.09
N VAL A 1037 17.94 -17.32 -10.35
CA VAL A 1037 18.40 -15.98 -10.73
C VAL A 1037 17.22 -15.22 -11.31
N SER A 1038 16.92 -14.05 -10.77
CA SER A 1038 15.77 -13.26 -11.22
C SER A 1038 16.17 -11.83 -11.54
N LEU A 1039 15.72 -11.32 -12.68
CA LEU A 1039 15.67 -9.90 -13.00
C LEU A 1039 14.23 -9.43 -12.77
N VAL A 1040 14.07 -8.37 -11.99
CA VAL A 1040 12.78 -7.88 -11.50
C VAL A 1040 12.65 -6.42 -11.89
N GLY A 1041 11.49 -6.02 -12.36
CA GLY A 1041 11.15 -4.64 -12.67
C GLY A 1041 9.85 -4.24 -12.00
N ARG A 1042 9.79 -3.02 -11.45
CA ARG A 1042 8.60 -2.45 -10.80
C ARG A 1042 8.34 -1.04 -11.30
N ASN A 1043 7.07 -0.70 -11.50
CA ASN A 1043 6.59 0.56 -12.06
C ASN A 1043 7.36 0.94 -13.34
N LEU A 1044 7.56 -0.04 -14.23
CA LEU A 1044 8.46 0.09 -15.36
C LEU A 1044 7.99 1.13 -16.37
N TRP A 1045 6.67 1.24 -16.54
CA TRP A 1045 6.09 2.15 -17.53
C TRP A 1045 4.66 2.54 -17.16
N ILE A 1046 4.39 3.84 -17.11
CA ILE A 1046 3.03 4.38 -17.18
C ILE A 1046 2.65 4.49 -18.66
N ILE A 1047 1.89 3.51 -19.15
CA ILE A 1047 1.45 3.41 -20.54
C ILE A 1047 0.52 4.56 -20.89
N HIS A 1048 -0.36 4.92 -19.95
CA HIS A 1048 -1.30 6.02 -20.09
C HIS A 1048 -1.63 6.63 -18.73
N LYS A 1049 -1.78 7.95 -18.68
CA LYS A 1049 -2.32 8.72 -17.55
C LYS A 1049 -2.99 9.99 -18.08
N ASN A 1050 -4.05 10.42 -17.41
CA ASN A 1050 -4.78 11.65 -17.77
C ASN A 1050 -4.30 12.88 -16.99
N LEU A 1051 -3.74 12.71 -15.79
CA LEU A 1051 -3.11 13.78 -15.03
C LEU A 1051 -1.71 14.10 -15.62
N PRO A 1052 -1.46 15.33 -16.13
CA PRO A 1052 -0.14 15.70 -16.62
C PRO A 1052 0.86 15.91 -15.46
N TYR A 1053 2.16 15.74 -15.72
CA TYR A 1053 3.28 16.03 -14.80
C TYR A 1053 3.30 15.37 -13.42
N SER A 1054 2.33 14.49 -13.12
CA SER A 1054 2.27 13.76 -11.86
C SER A 1054 1.67 12.36 -12.06
N ASP A 1055 1.91 11.47 -11.10
CA ASP A 1055 1.24 10.17 -11.06
C ASP A 1055 -0.12 10.30 -10.35
N PRO A 1056 -1.24 9.94 -10.98
CA PRO A 1056 -2.56 10.02 -10.34
C PRO A 1056 -2.76 9.06 -9.16
N GLU A 1057 -1.83 8.12 -8.90
CA GLU A 1057 -1.86 7.24 -7.73
C GLU A 1057 -1.31 7.90 -6.46
N GLU A 1058 -0.56 9.00 -6.59
CA GLU A 1058 0.06 9.70 -5.45
C GLU A 1058 -0.97 10.47 -4.62
N GLY A 1059 -0.90 10.34 -3.29
CA GLY A 1059 -1.79 11.00 -2.34
C GLY A 1059 -1.10 11.30 -1.01
N LEU A 1060 -1.79 11.94 -0.07
CA LEU A 1060 -1.18 12.43 1.18
C LEU A 1060 -0.83 11.32 2.19
N SER A 1061 -1.76 10.40 2.42
CA SER A 1061 -1.63 9.29 3.37
C SER A 1061 -2.73 8.24 3.20
N SER A 1062 -2.76 7.22 4.07
CA SER A 1062 -3.88 6.28 4.21
C SER A 1062 -5.06 6.89 4.99
N GLY A 1063 -6.28 6.42 4.71
CA GLY A 1063 -7.50 6.90 5.36
C GLY A 1063 -8.63 7.24 4.37
N ASN A 1064 -9.66 7.92 4.90
CA ASN A 1064 -10.90 8.20 4.15
C ASN A 1064 -10.82 9.45 3.29
N ILE A 1065 -9.89 10.37 3.60
CA ILE A 1065 -9.69 11.62 2.87
C ILE A 1065 -8.84 11.29 1.63
N GLN A 1066 -9.42 11.40 0.43
CA GLN A 1066 -8.82 11.02 -0.85
C GLN A 1066 -9.19 12.04 -1.93
N GLY A 1067 -8.52 12.00 -3.08
CA GLY A 1067 -8.83 12.88 -4.23
C GLY A 1067 -8.09 14.22 -4.25
N TYR A 1068 -7.03 14.35 -3.46
CA TYR A 1068 -6.25 15.58 -3.35
C TYR A 1068 -4.76 15.27 -3.41
N GLN A 1069 -4.04 16.02 -4.24
CA GLN A 1069 -2.60 15.88 -4.45
C GLN A 1069 -1.91 17.24 -4.33
N VAL A 1070 -0.79 17.28 -3.60
CA VAL A 1070 0.01 18.49 -3.36
C VAL A 1070 1.46 18.12 -3.08
N GLY A 1071 2.40 18.83 -3.71
CA GLY A 1071 3.83 18.53 -3.68
C GLY A 1071 4.10 17.04 -3.93
N ALA A 1072 3.52 16.47 -5.01
CA ALA A 1072 3.51 15.04 -5.28
C ALA A 1072 4.93 14.45 -5.45
N GLN A 1073 5.28 13.36 -4.76
CA GLN A 1073 6.55 12.68 -5.02
C GLN A 1073 6.51 12.00 -6.39
N PRO A 1074 7.54 12.19 -7.24
CA PRO A 1074 7.55 11.53 -8.53
C PRO A 1074 7.74 10.02 -8.37
N THR A 1075 7.19 9.27 -9.32
CA THR A 1075 7.28 7.82 -9.33
C THR A 1075 8.69 7.37 -9.74
N THR A 1076 9.16 6.28 -9.15
CA THR A 1076 10.43 5.64 -9.52
C THR A 1076 10.18 4.39 -10.37
N ARG A 1077 10.97 4.23 -11.43
CA ARG A 1077 11.09 2.98 -12.18
C ARG A 1077 12.23 2.19 -11.57
N THR A 1078 11.96 0.99 -11.08
CA THR A 1078 12.95 0.18 -10.37
C THR A 1078 13.29 -1.07 -11.15
N ILE A 1079 14.58 -1.35 -11.29
CA ILE A 1079 15.11 -2.59 -11.84
C ILE A 1079 15.97 -3.23 -10.76
N GLY A 1080 15.76 -4.52 -10.51
CA GLY A 1080 16.49 -5.27 -9.51
C GLY A 1080 16.90 -6.64 -9.98
N PHE A 1081 17.90 -7.17 -9.30
CA PHE A 1081 18.46 -8.48 -9.49
C PHE A 1081 18.33 -9.26 -8.19
N ASN A 1082 18.00 -10.54 -8.28
CA ASN A 1082 17.86 -11.42 -7.14
C ASN A 1082 18.56 -12.76 -7.37
N LEU A 1083 19.23 -13.25 -6.34
CA LEU A 1083 19.78 -14.60 -6.27
C LEU A 1083 19.19 -15.34 -5.08
N LYS A 1084 18.72 -16.56 -5.32
CA LYS A 1084 18.19 -17.44 -4.28
C LYS A 1084 18.93 -18.77 -4.30
N PHE A 1085 19.54 -19.11 -3.19
CA PHE A 1085 20.25 -20.36 -2.96
C PHE A 1085 19.47 -21.23 -1.99
N LYS A 1086 19.38 -22.53 -2.28
CA LYS A 1086 18.87 -23.55 -1.37
C LYS A 1086 19.94 -24.60 -1.13
N PHE A 1087 20.14 -24.99 0.13
CA PHE A 1087 21.15 -25.97 0.56
C PHE A 1087 20.54 -27.21 1.21
#